data_AF-A0A9D6E063-F1
#
_entry.id   AF-A0A9D6E063-F1
#
_cell.length_a   1.000
_cell.length_b   1.000
_cell.length_c   1.000
_cell.angle_alpha   90.00
_cell.angle_beta   90.00
_cell.angle_gamma   90.00
#
_symmetry.space_group_name_H-M   'P 1'
#
loop_
_entity.id
_entity.type
_entity.pdbx_description
1 polymer ?
#
loop_
_entity_poly.entity_id
_entity_poly.type
_entity_poly.pdbx_seq_one_letter_code
_entity_poly.pdbx_strand_id
1 'polypeptide(L)'
;MKTQDRFWRLKDIFPGALILCFRVAGWGGGGTGPQGPAGAAGSSPSPTNTQPVLSSGADLPGVVPSQLSLSGGSGPEARGRGPSSRAKTFVPGDTISVTFTLKKSDGTSLALSEMNSGGIMVSGPSSNYQKVIAYQSDLLTRSTQNSDGSYTYKFASPIPSTYAAPDNDSTAFGASDGELQGQALSAGTYTVGMQLSKAYTIGTRSYTDVGNISQDFLLGGAVTLEPREVVKNDNCNRCHANIRAHDGTWRDVKLCILCHTSGAEDKNEATVEGGTPGVSMDFRVLIHKIHNGKYLPSVNGVSTKADGTRDYGATPRPYKVVGDQNTITDYSAVGSPIWLNWGPMPRDAGYSSLTAAQKTTDDTIRTGIIDCNKCHGDPDGSGALTAPSQGDNAYSKPTRRACDSCHDDILWAYPYSANNQTQPAQGDDTGCTGCHASSGAALSVTDSHKHPRNDTALFAGLNVNISNVTEGPGGNGNGKIDAGEKIQVSFTITNDSGANVTPLPAGFFFNAALSGPTSYTTAQGASSSNANGFLHFLRIGTATIGTGPNYTMNLPEIVMLEYLGRSTAALDVFTTSRAPHRAGTTTTVLARTATAGGNTTLSVAATINQVYVDVNDVTNFARGDYVVIEDLTANEEYLRIQYVDTAGGKKRLWFTSPAALSGADPTTAQGGYGPWLRVAHANGASIKEVTLTKKTSGTQYTLNSTTGQITEVAEFGNGNAVLVVYTSDFVMPARYPPSFNDSPTFDETWGKWSGKDIVSGTYRVGLFGFYDWNYALYGETTTYTLMSPPAVKDFLVGTATAIVASHLDSFPSNCETCHNDIIFHGQRRGFQLCFVCHASACWEDRPKYVAANAPDTTDTTPTFRTMIHKIHRGKELANASTYTVVGFATTAYPNNYATTTFGDLKFPPMPGTVKHCNTCHGASNTWKEPSDRSHPTQQVLPLRQWNAVCGSCHDSNAAQAHIALNTSAGSEACATCHGQGKEFNVELVHKNR
;
A
#
# COMPACT_ATOMS: atom_id res chain seq x y z
N MET A 1 -1.16 21.44 18.35
CA MET A 1 -0.60 22.80 18.35
C MET A 1 -1.52 23.71 17.56
N LYS A 2 -1.78 24.92 18.06
CA LYS A 2 -2.76 25.91 17.52
C LYS A 2 -2.08 26.93 16.60
N THR A 3 -2.88 27.51 15.68
CA THR A 3 -2.71 28.75 14.87
C THR A 3 -1.60 28.74 13.79
N GLN A 4 -1.79 29.23 12.55
CA GLN A 4 -2.61 30.35 12.06
C GLN A 4 -3.26 30.11 10.68
N ASP A 5 -4.54 30.45 10.58
CA ASP A 5 -5.27 30.83 9.36
C ASP A 5 -5.09 32.34 9.11
N ARG A 6 -4.98 32.76 7.82
CA ARG A 6 -5.74 33.90 7.26
C ARG A 6 -5.45 34.19 5.77
N PHE A 7 -6.55 34.50 5.06
CA PHE A 7 -6.73 35.20 3.76
C PHE A 7 -6.52 34.37 2.46
N TRP A 8 -7.47 34.26 1.51
CA TRP A 8 -8.58 35.13 1.06
C TRP A 8 -9.83 34.33 0.56
N ARG A 9 -11.03 34.92 0.70
CA ARG A 9 -12.27 34.59 -0.03
C ARG A 9 -12.94 35.87 -0.53
N LEU A 10 -13.47 35.84 -1.76
CA LEU A 10 -14.73 36.45 -2.29
C LEU A 10 -14.74 36.17 -3.82
N LYS A 11 -15.61 35.34 -4.46
CA LYS A 11 -17.09 35.41 -4.70
C LYS A 11 -17.49 36.72 -5.42
N ASP A 12 -18.24 36.81 -6.53
CA ASP A 12 -19.15 35.96 -7.34
C ASP A 12 -19.18 36.55 -8.79
N ILE A 13 -19.65 35.92 -9.90
CA ILE A 13 -21.03 35.88 -10.43
C ILE A 13 -20.95 35.34 -11.90
N PHE A 14 -21.81 34.39 -12.27
CA PHE A 14 -22.27 34.11 -13.65
C PHE A 14 -23.59 34.88 -13.88
N PRO A 15 -23.96 35.28 -15.12
CA PRO A 15 -24.83 34.40 -15.91
C PRO A 15 -24.58 34.43 -17.43
N GLY A 16 -25.02 33.36 -18.11
CA GLY A 16 -24.90 33.20 -19.56
C GLY A 16 -26.09 33.74 -20.37
N ALA A 17 -25.95 33.73 -21.70
CA ALA A 17 -27.03 33.58 -22.69
C ALA A 17 -26.44 33.35 -24.10
N LEU A 18 -27.29 32.80 -24.95
CA LEU A 18 -27.06 32.05 -26.19
C LEU A 18 -27.36 32.93 -27.45
N ILE A 19 -26.89 32.52 -28.64
CA ILE A 19 -27.48 32.68 -30.00
C ILE A 19 -26.92 33.72 -31.04
N LEU A 20 -26.53 33.14 -32.19
CA LEU A 20 -26.57 33.51 -33.64
C LEU A 20 -25.46 34.30 -34.40
N CYS A 21 -25.25 33.77 -35.62
CA CYS A 21 -24.40 34.15 -36.75
C CYS A 21 -24.72 35.50 -37.41
N PHE A 22 -23.75 36.10 -38.13
CA PHE A 22 -23.76 36.33 -39.60
C PHE A 22 -22.44 36.95 -40.10
N ARG A 23 -22.04 36.57 -41.33
CA ARG A 23 -20.96 37.16 -42.16
C ARG A 23 -21.34 38.56 -42.67
N VAL A 24 -20.37 39.38 -43.09
CA VAL A 24 -20.21 39.95 -44.47
C VAL A 24 -18.95 40.85 -44.52
N ALA A 25 -18.30 40.82 -45.70
CA ALA A 25 -17.08 41.52 -46.10
C ALA A 25 -17.29 43.00 -46.50
N GLY A 26 -16.19 43.76 -46.61
CA GLY A 26 -16.17 45.06 -47.32
C GLY A 26 -14.80 45.74 -47.33
N TRP A 27 -14.21 45.86 -48.53
CA TRP A 27 -12.96 46.55 -48.87
C TRP A 27 -13.08 48.09 -48.91
N GLY A 28 -11.92 48.78 -48.79
CA GLY A 28 -11.66 50.15 -49.28
C GLY A 28 -10.39 50.74 -48.66
N GLY A 29 -9.24 50.73 -49.34
CA GLY A 29 -8.61 51.91 -49.97
C GLY A 29 -8.03 52.89 -48.92
N GLY A 30 -6.73 53.10 -48.73
CA GLY A 30 -5.68 53.42 -49.70
C GLY A 30 -5.17 54.84 -49.41
N GLY A 31 -4.03 54.98 -48.74
CA GLY A 31 -3.36 56.26 -48.47
C GLY A 31 -1.98 56.06 -47.85
N THR A 32 -0.93 56.32 -48.64
CA THR A 32 0.48 56.15 -48.29
C THR A 32 0.99 57.32 -47.43
N GLY A 33 1.47 57.03 -46.21
CA GLY A 33 2.27 57.93 -45.39
C GLY A 33 3.76 57.53 -45.40
N PRO A 34 4.69 58.46 -45.13
CA PRO A 34 6.13 58.29 -45.36
C PRO A 34 6.83 57.30 -44.40
N GLN A 35 7.95 56.76 -44.88
CA GLN A 35 8.77 55.71 -44.27
C GLN A 35 9.31 56.10 -42.87
N GLY A 36 8.92 55.31 -41.86
CA GLY A 36 9.51 55.37 -40.52
C GLY A 36 10.89 54.68 -40.44
N PRO A 37 11.70 54.99 -39.41
CA PRO A 37 13.08 54.50 -39.26
C PRO A 37 13.15 52.97 -39.08
N ALA A 38 14.32 52.40 -39.41
CA ALA A 38 14.58 50.96 -39.48
C ALA A 38 14.14 50.19 -38.22
N GLY A 39 13.26 49.20 -38.42
CA GLY A 39 12.83 48.26 -37.39
C GLY A 39 13.93 47.25 -37.01
N ALA A 40 13.84 46.74 -35.79
CA ALA A 40 14.71 45.71 -35.23
C ALA A 40 14.77 44.43 -36.09
N ALA A 41 15.87 43.69 -35.95
CA ALA A 41 16.20 42.48 -36.68
C ALA A 41 15.01 41.52 -36.84
N GLY A 42 14.81 41.05 -38.07
CA GLY A 42 13.68 40.22 -38.46
C GLY A 42 13.56 38.95 -37.62
N SER A 43 12.34 38.71 -37.15
CA SER A 43 11.91 37.39 -36.68
C SER A 43 12.14 36.37 -37.79
N SER A 44 12.96 35.35 -37.50
CA SER A 44 12.91 34.10 -38.27
C SER A 44 11.48 33.59 -38.29
N PRO A 45 11.02 32.97 -39.39
CA PRO A 45 9.74 32.28 -39.39
C PRO A 45 9.80 31.23 -38.27
N SER A 46 8.98 31.42 -37.24
CA SER A 46 8.67 30.35 -36.30
C SER A 46 8.15 29.18 -37.13
N PRO A 47 8.77 28.00 -37.12
CA PRO A 47 8.13 26.84 -37.72
C PRO A 47 6.83 26.65 -36.95
N THR A 48 5.70 26.87 -37.60
CA THR A 48 4.39 26.48 -37.10
C THR A 48 4.37 24.95 -37.08
N ASN A 49 5.04 24.35 -36.10
CA ASN A 49 4.92 22.93 -35.80
C ASN A 49 3.55 22.77 -35.15
N THR A 50 2.50 22.69 -35.97
CA THR A 50 1.18 22.29 -35.50
C THR A 50 1.33 20.90 -34.91
N GLN A 51 1.23 20.81 -33.60
CA GLN A 51 1.34 19.57 -32.84
C GLN A 51 0.49 18.48 -33.51
N PRO A 52 1.05 17.31 -33.88
CA PRO A 52 0.29 16.28 -34.56
C PRO A 52 -0.87 15.83 -33.66
N VAL A 53 -2.07 15.78 -34.23
CA VAL A 53 -3.27 15.32 -33.51
C VAL A 53 -3.39 13.82 -33.67
N LEU A 54 -3.38 13.08 -32.56
CA LEU A 54 -3.64 11.64 -32.53
C LEU A 54 -5.06 11.36 -32.06
N SER A 55 -5.58 10.18 -32.43
CA SER A 55 -6.87 9.72 -31.92
C SER A 55 -6.80 9.46 -30.42
N SER A 56 -7.96 9.53 -29.74
CA SER A 56 -8.05 9.34 -28.28
C SER A 56 -7.51 8.00 -27.79
N GLY A 57 -7.37 6.99 -28.65
CA GLY A 57 -6.84 5.65 -28.33
C GLY A 57 -5.43 5.35 -28.81
N ALA A 58 -4.82 6.24 -29.62
CA ALA A 58 -3.47 6.04 -30.11
C ALA A 58 -2.43 6.02 -28.97
N ASP A 59 -1.39 5.20 -29.15
CA ASP A 59 -0.14 5.33 -28.40
C ASP A 59 0.66 6.52 -28.93
N LEU A 60 1.54 7.07 -28.09
CA LEU A 60 2.53 8.02 -28.57
C LEU A 60 3.48 7.29 -29.54
N PRO A 61 3.79 7.87 -30.71
CA PRO A 61 4.57 7.17 -31.73
C PRO A 61 6.01 6.78 -31.33
N GLY A 62 6.54 7.31 -30.23
CA GLY A 62 7.90 7.09 -29.76
C GLY A 62 8.88 8.13 -30.28
N VAL A 63 9.79 8.55 -29.40
CA VAL A 63 11.03 9.25 -29.76
C VAL A 63 12.21 8.34 -29.40
N VAL A 64 12.82 7.74 -30.41
CA VAL A 64 13.88 6.74 -30.26
C VAL A 64 15.15 7.23 -30.96
N PRO A 65 16.01 8.00 -30.26
CA PRO A 65 17.35 8.28 -30.76
C PRO A 65 18.18 7.00 -30.75
N SER A 66 18.98 6.77 -31.79
CA SER A 66 19.80 5.55 -31.93
C SER A 66 21.08 5.80 -32.73
N GLN A 67 21.95 4.79 -32.84
CA GLN A 67 23.20 4.84 -33.60
C GLN A 67 24.11 6.02 -33.20
N LEU A 68 24.25 6.25 -31.89
CA LEU A 68 25.14 7.26 -31.35
C LEU A 68 26.60 6.87 -31.65
N SER A 69 27.34 7.77 -32.31
CA SER A 69 28.77 7.60 -32.55
C SER A 69 29.51 8.93 -32.39
N LEU A 70 30.77 8.85 -31.97
CA LEU A 70 31.58 10.01 -31.60
C LEU A 70 32.80 10.14 -32.50
N SER A 71 33.15 11.38 -32.82
CA SER A 71 34.36 11.74 -33.56
C SER A 71 34.96 13.06 -33.06
N GLY A 72 36.17 13.38 -33.52
CA GLY A 72 36.90 14.58 -33.12
C GLY A 72 38.04 14.35 -32.12
N GLY A 73 38.25 13.12 -31.65
CA GLY A 73 39.38 12.75 -30.80
C GLY A 73 40.72 12.84 -31.53
N SER A 74 41.74 13.39 -30.88
CA SER A 74 43.11 13.52 -31.42
C SER A 74 44.14 12.63 -30.72
N GLY A 75 43.77 11.98 -29.61
CA GLY A 75 44.63 11.15 -28.79
C GLY A 75 45.03 9.79 -29.40
N PRO A 76 45.71 8.94 -28.61
CA PRO A 76 46.10 7.59 -29.04
C PRO A 76 44.91 6.73 -29.51
N GLU A 77 45.17 5.75 -30.39
CA GLU A 77 44.14 4.77 -30.74
C GLU A 77 43.77 3.93 -29.50
N ALA A 78 42.48 3.93 -29.13
CA ALA A 78 41.98 3.06 -28.07
C ALA A 78 41.74 1.64 -28.59
N ARG A 79 42.06 0.62 -27.80
CA ARG A 79 41.77 -0.79 -28.15
C ARG A 79 40.47 -1.26 -27.47
N GLY A 80 39.35 -1.24 -28.20
CA GLY A 80 38.12 -1.99 -27.86
C GLY A 80 36.84 -1.27 -28.32
N ARG A 81 35.81 -1.88 -28.92
CA ARG A 81 35.47 -3.29 -29.25
C ARG A 81 35.02 -3.39 -30.72
N GLY A 82 35.52 -4.39 -31.47
CA GLY A 82 34.99 -4.80 -32.78
C GLY A 82 35.91 -4.50 -33.98
N PRO A 83 35.94 -5.37 -35.02
CA PRO A 83 36.87 -5.26 -36.13
C PRO A 83 36.41 -4.21 -37.14
N SER A 84 36.69 -2.91 -36.90
CA SER A 84 36.92 -1.89 -37.96
C SER A 84 37.13 -0.43 -37.50
N SER A 85 36.92 -0.03 -36.23
CA SER A 85 37.06 1.39 -35.85
C SER A 85 38.28 1.69 -34.97
N ARG A 86 39.31 2.30 -35.57
CA ARG A 86 40.43 2.96 -34.88
C ARG A 86 39.98 4.31 -34.29
N ALA A 87 39.07 4.28 -33.32
CA ALA A 87 38.65 5.51 -32.66
C ALA A 87 39.80 6.04 -31.78
N LYS A 88 40.21 7.28 -32.03
CA LYS A 88 41.17 7.99 -31.18
C LYS A 88 40.52 8.35 -29.84
N THR A 89 41.27 8.27 -28.75
CA THR A 89 40.83 8.84 -27.47
C THR A 89 40.70 10.35 -27.60
N PHE A 90 39.83 10.94 -26.78
CA PHE A 90 39.69 12.38 -26.67
C PHE A 90 40.73 12.93 -25.69
N VAL A 91 41.20 14.15 -25.93
CA VAL A 91 42.04 14.91 -25.00
C VAL A 91 41.48 16.32 -24.81
N PRO A 92 41.82 17.03 -23.71
CA PRO A 92 41.50 18.45 -23.59
C PRO A 92 41.90 19.24 -24.85
N GLY A 93 40.99 20.10 -25.32
CA GLY A 93 41.12 20.84 -26.58
C GLY A 93 40.40 20.20 -27.78
N ASP A 94 40.08 18.90 -27.73
CA ASP A 94 39.30 18.24 -28.78
C ASP A 94 37.85 18.74 -28.79
N THR A 95 37.25 18.81 -29.98
CA THR A 95 35.81 19.15 -30.12
C THR A 95 35.02 17.89 -30.45
N ILE A 96 34.11 17.50 -29.55
CA ILE A 96 33.27 16.32 -29.74
C ILE A 96 32.24 16.58 -30.84
N SER A 97 32.18 15.66 -31.81
CA SER A 97 31.11 15.59 -32.80
C SER A 97 30.34 14.28 -32.61
N VAL A 98 29.02 14.39 -32.52
CA VAL A 98 28.09 13.32 -32.17
C VAL A 98 27.18 13.06 -33.36
N THR A 99 27.28 11.87 -33.94
CA THR A 99 26.36 11.44 -35.01
C THR A 99 25.29 10.54 -34.42
N PHE A 100 24.03 10.75 -34.78
CA PHE A 100 22.88 9.99 -34.29
C PHE A 100 21.78 9.86 -35.35
N THR A 101 20.88 8.90 -35.17
CA THR A 101 19.65 8.78 -35.94
C THR A 101 18.44 8.91 -35.04
N LEU A 102 17.29 9.25 -35.62
CA LEU A 102 16.05 9.45 -34.87
C LEU A 102 14.91 8.68 -35.54
N LYS A 103 14.22 7.85 -34.75
CA LYS A 103 13.13 6.99 -35.20
C LYS A 103 11.94 7.04 -34.25
N LYS A 104 10.80 6.57 -34.73
CA LYS A 104 9.63 6.20 -33.94
C LYS A 104 9.78 4.76 -33.41
N SER A 105 8.92 4.36 -32.49
CA SER A 105 8.90 3.00 -31.92
C SER A 105 8.65 1.91 -32.96
N ASP A 106 7.96 2.22 -34.06
CA ASP A 106 7.72 1.31 -35.18
C ASP A 106 8.90 1.20 -36.16
N GLY A 107 10.01 1.92 -35.89
CA GLY A 107 11.21 1.94 -36.71
C GLY A 107 11.19 2.93 -37.86
N THR A 108 10.09 3.65 -38.09
CA THR A 108 10.03 4.71 -39.11
C THR A 108 10.89 5.90 -38.73
N SER A 109 11.50 6.57 -39.72
CA SER A 109 12.35 7.74 -39.48
C SER A 109 11.52 8.92 -38.94
N LEU A 110 12.14 9.69 -38.06
CA LEU A 110 11.54 10.87 -37.44
C LEU A 110 12.48 12.05 -37.68
N ALA A 111 11.98 13.11 -38.32
CA ALA A 111 12.84 14.24 -38.68
C ALA A 111 13.15 15.11 -37.45
N LEU A 112 14.40 15.59 -37.37
CA LEU A 112 14.82 16.47 -36.27
C LEU A 112 14.02 17.77 -36.21
N SER A 113 13.58 18.29 -37.36
CA SER A 113 12.72 19.48 -37.46
C SER A 113 11.33 19.31 -36.85
N GLU A 114 10.90 18.07 -36.58
CA GLU A 114 9.63 17.79 -35.91
C GLU A 114 9.73 17.85 -34.38
N MET A 115 10.96 17.92 -33.84
CA MET A 115 11.18 17.93 -32.39
C MET A 115 10.82 19.29 -31.79
N ASN A 116 10.36 19.27 -30.55
CA ASN A 116 10.03 20.49 -29.80
C ASN A 116 11.21 21.00 -29.00
N SER A 117 12.00 20.08 -28.42
CA SER A 117 13.24 20.44 -27.73
C SER A 117 14.24 19.30 -27.83
N GLY A 118 15.51 19.62 -27.58
CA GLY A 118 16.53 18.62 -27.35
C GLY A 118 17.75 19.27 -26.73
N GLY A 119 18.53 18.46 -26.03
CA GLY A 119 19.79 18.91 -25.47
C GLY A 119 20.79 17.80 -25.26
N ILE A 120 22.02 18.22 -25.00
CA ILE A 120 23.18 17.34 -24.96
C ILE A 120 24.24 17.88 -24.00
N MET A 121 24.96 16.99 -23.33
CA MET A 121 25.95 17.33 -22.29
C MET A 121 27.03 16.26 -22.15
N VAL A 122 28.11 16.58 -21.44
CA VAL A 122 29.22 15.66 -21.19
C VAL A 122 29.65 15.72 -19.72
N SER A 123 29.72 14.56 -19.09
CA SER A 123 30.17 14.42 -17.70
C SER A 123 31.02 13.16 -17.52
N GLY A 124 31.86 13.15 -16.49
CA GLY A 124 32.72 12.03 -16.11
C GLY A 124 33.80 12.47 -15.12
N PRO A 125 34.74 11.61 -14.73
CA PRO A 125 34.87 10.22 -15.15
C PRO A 125 33.79 9.32 -14.52
N SER A 126 33.58 8.14 -15.09
CA SER A 126 32.57 7.17 -14.64
C SER A 126 32.79 6.68 -13.20
N SER A 127 34.01 6.78 -12.66
CA SER A 127 34.32 6.48 -11.25
C SER A 127 33.70 7.48 -10.27
N ASN A 128 33.56 8.74 -10.67
CA ASN A 128 32.97 9.82 -9.90
C ASN A 128 32.53 10.94 -10.86
N TYR A 129 31.27 10.92 -11.30
CA TYR A 129 30.79 11.84 -12.31
C TYR A 129 30.94 13.29 -11.85
N GLN A 130 31.47 14.12 -12.75
CA GLN A 130 31.60 15.57 -12.64
C GLN A 130 31.26 16.19 -13.98
N LYS A 131 30.71 17.41 -13.96
CA LYS A 131 30.33 18.12 -15.19
C LYS A 131 31.58 18.55 -15.97
N VAL A 132 31.61 18.28 -17.26
CA VAL A 132 32.71 18.66 -18.16
C VAL A 132 32.23 19.69 -19.18
N ILE A 133 31.19 19.35 -19.95
CA ILE A 133 30.50 20.28 -20.84
C ILE A 133 29.07 20.39 -20.35
N ALA A 134 28.68 21.59 -19.92
CA ALA A 134 27.34 21.88 -19.42
C ALA A 134 26.26 21.60 -20.48
N TYR A 135 25.03 21.46 -20.03
CA TYR A 135 23.86 21.22 -20.88
C TYR A 135 23.73 22.26 -22.00
N GLN A 136 23.66 21.78 -23.24
CA GLN A 136 23.45 22.58 -24.45
C GLN A 136 22.02 22.37 -24.93
N SER A 137 21.23 23.44 -25.04
CA SER A 137 19.85 23.41 -25.54
C SER A 137 19.72 23.64 -27.06
N ASP A 138 20.85 23.84 -27.75
CA ASP A 138 20.91 24.14 -29.18
C ASP A 138 21.07 22.90 -30.07
N LEU A 139 20.80 21.71 -29.52
CA LEU A 139 20.92 20.43 -30.23
C LEU A 139 20.19 20.44 -31.57
N LEU A 140 18.96 20.93 -31.60
CA LEU A 140 18.13 20.94 -32.80
C LEU A 140 18.65 21.91 -33.87
N THR A 141 19.12 23.09 -33.47
CA THR A 141 19.51 24.16 -34.39
C THR A 141 20.94 24.01 -34.90
N ARG A 142 21.81 23.35 -34.14
CA ARG A 142 23.21 23.12 -34.50
C ARG A 142 23.44 21.80 -35.24
N SER A 143 22.53 20.84 -35.12
CA SER A 143 22.68 19.55 -35.81
C SER A 143 22.48 19.69 -37.32
N THR A 144 23.33 19.04 -38.10
CA THR A 144 23.23 18.98 -39.56
C THR A 144 22.84 17.58 -40.02
N GLN A 145 21.87 17.47 -40.92
CA GLN A 145 21.51 16.17 -41.50
C GLN A 145 22.57 15.72 -42.52
N ASN A 146 22.99 14.47 -42.41
CA ASN A 146 23.92 13.80 -43.32
C ASN A 146 23.14 13.14 -44.48
N SER A 147 23.86 12.77 -45.56
CA SER A 147 23.26 12.16 -46.74
C SER A 147 22.65 10.78 -46.51
N ASP A 148 23.08 10.07 -45.47
CA ASP A 148 22.54 8.77 -45.05
C ASP A 148 21.30 8.89 -44.14
N GLY A 149 20.85 10.12 -43.85
CA GLY A 149 19.72 10.42 -42.99
C GLY A 149 20.04 10.52 -41.49
N SER A 150 21.29 10.31 -41.08
CA SER A 150 21.74 10.61 -39.71
C SER A 150 21.92 12.12 -39.50
N TYR A 151 22.10 12.55 -38.25
CA TYR A 151 22.33 13.93 -37.85
C TYR A 151 23.66 14.03 -37.11
N THR A 152 24.42 15.08 -37.37
CA THR A 152 25.68 15.38 -36.69
C THR A 152 25.53 16.65 -35.85
N TYR A 153 25.69 16.54 -34.54
CA TYR A 153 25.87 17.67 -33.62
C TYR A 153 27.34 17.86 -33.31
N LYS A 154 27.88 19.06 -33.47
CA LYS A 154 29.25 19.40 -33.07
C LYS A 154 29.20 20.39 -31.91
N PHE A 155 29.80 20.06 -30.78
CA PHE A 155 29.88 20.99 -29.65
C PHE A 155 30.57 22.30 -30.07
N ALA A 156 30.07 23.43 -29.60
CA ALA A 156 30.67 24.73 -29.87
C ALA A 156 32.03 24.89 -29.17
N SER A 157 32.10 24.43 -27.92
CA SER A 157 33.28 24.49 -27.08
C SER A 157 34.05 23.16 -27.15
N PRO A 158 35.39 23.21 -27.19
CA PRO A 158 36.21 22.02 -27.02
C PRO A 158 36.11 21.50 -25.57
N ILE A 159 36.58 20.28 -25.36
CA ILE A 159 36.75 19.70 -24.02
C ILE A 159 37.70 20.60 -23.21
N PRO A 160 37.30 21.09 -22.03
CA PRO A 160 38.15 21.93 -21.20
C PRO A 160 39.33 21.15 -20.62
N SER A 161 40.33 21.87 -20.09
CA SER A 161 41.46 21.24 -19.37
C SER A 161 41.11 20.82 -17.94
N THR A 162 40.04 21.36 -17.38
CA THR A 162 39.63 21.15 -15.98
C THR A 162 38.14 20.87 -15.88
N TYR A 163 37.70 20.28 -14.76
CA TYR A 163 36.27 20.09 -14.49
C TYR A 163 35.55 21.43 -14.30
N ALA A 164 34.30 21.49 -14.76
CA ALA A 164 33.42 22.64 -14.53
C ALA A 164 32.85 22.60 -13.10
N ALA A 165 32.37 23.76 -12.62
CA ALA A 165 31.59 23.84 -11.39
C ALA A 165 30.36 22.93 -11.47
N PRO A 166 30.00 22.16 -10.43
CA PRO A 166 28.72 21.46 -10.34
C PRO A 166 27.50 22.38 -10.53
N ASP A 167 26.31 21.80 -10.59
CA ASP A 167 25.08 22.60 -10.64
C ASP A 167 24.78 23.22 -9.26
N ASN A 168 24.44 24.52 -9.27
CA ASN A 168 24.21 25.36 -8.07
C ASN A 168 25.34 25.39 -7.03
N ASP A 169 26.57 25.19 -7.51
CA ASP A 169 27.78 25.09 -6.71
C ASP A 169 27.96 26.24 -5.69
N SER A 170 28.37 25.89 -4.47
CA SER A 170 28.63 26.79 -3.36
C SER A 170 29.81 26.28 -2.52
N THR A 171 30.19 27.00 -1.46
CA THR A 171 31.27 26.55 -0.56
C THR A 171 30.84 25.44 0.42
N ALA A 172 29.63 24.91 0.29
CA ALA A 172 29.12 23.88 1.20
C ALA A 172 29.70 22.50 0.92
N PHE A 173 30.11 22.23 -0.32
CA PHE A 173 30.84 21.02 -0.72
C PHE A 173 32.19 21.39 -1.33
N GLY A 174 33.10 20.43 -1.34
CA GLY A 174 34.40 20.62 -1.96
C GLY A 174 35.15 19.30 -2.18
N ALA A 175 36.48 19.39 -2.30
CA ALA A 175 37.32 18.24 -2.62
C ALA A 175 37.17 17.06 -1.64
N SER A 176 36.95 17.33 -0.35
CA SER A 176 36.69 16.30 0.67
C SER A 176 35.37 15.55 0.47
N ASP A 177 34.45 16.11 -0.31
CA ASP A 177 33.13 15.52 -0.62
C ASP A 177 33.09 14.90 -2.03
N GLY A 178 34.26 14.80 -2.66
CA GLY A 178 34.44 14.21 -3.99
C GLY A 178 34.22 15.19 -5.14
N GLU A 179 34.12 16.49 -4.87
CA GLU A 179 34.05 17.50 -5.93
C GLU A 179 35.41 17.70 -6.61
N LEU A 180 35.43 17.75 -7.94
CA LEU A 180 36.67 17.91 -8.71
C LEU A 180 36.77 19.25 -9.44
N GLN A 181 35.88 20.22 -9.16
CA GLN A 181 35.89 21.53 -9.81
C GLN A 181 37.30 22.12 -9.89
N GLY A 182 37.67 22.61 -11.08
CA GLY A 182 38.96 23.28 -11.31
C GLY A 182 40.17 22.35 -11.33
N GLN A 183 40.04 21.07 -10.96
CA GLN A 183 41.09 20.07 -11.12
C GLN A 183 41.22 19.65 -12.59
N ALA A 184 42.40 19.19 -12.99
CA ALA A 184 42.63 18.68 -14.33
C ALA A 184 41.77 17.44 -14.63
N LEU A 185 41.26 17.32 -15.86
CA LEU A 185 40.52 16.12 -16.26
C LEU A 185 41.41 14.88 -16.16
N SER A 186 40.94 13.84 -15.49
CA SER A 186 41.68 12.60 -15.32
C SER A 186 41.48 11.67 -16.52
N ALA A 187 42.46 10.81 -16.77
CA ALA A 187 42.28 9.77 -17.77
C ALA A 187 41.20 8.79 -17.31
N GLY A 188 40.21 8.52 -18.14
CA GLY A 188 39.10 7.64 -17.76
C GLY A 188 38.00 7.55 -18.80
N THR A 189 36.88 6.97 -18.37
CA THR A 189 35.65 6.88 -19.16
C THR A 189 34.75 8.06 -18.87
N TYR A 190 34.28 8.74 -19.90
CA TYR A 190 33.35 9.87 -19.84
C TYR A 190 32.12 9.55 -20.67
N THR A 191 31.01 10.24 -20.40
CA THR A 191 29.73 9.96 -21.04
C THR A 191 29.20 11.22 -21.68
N VAL A 192 28.77 11.10 -22.94
CA VAL A 192 27.87 12.08 -23.56
C VAL A 192 26.44 11.58 -23.40
N GLY A 193 25.54 12.46 -22.96
CA GLY A 193 24.12 12.18 -22.83
C GLY A 193 23.30 13.13 -23.68
N MET A 194 22.24 12.61 -24.30
CA MET A 194 21.34 13.35 -25.18
C MET A 194 19.88 13.07 -24.84
N GLN A 195 19.08 14.12 -24.86
CA GLN A 195 17.64 14.07 -24.72
C GLN A 195 16.96 14.81 -25.88
N LEU A 196 15.84 14.26 -26.35
CA LEU A 196 14.97 14.86 -27.37
C LEU A 196 13.53 14.73 -26.89
N SER A 197 12.70 15.73 -27.18
CA SER A 197 11.26 15.67 -26.90
C SER A 197 10.42 16.09 -28.10
N LYS A 198 9.25 15.44 -28.21
CA LYS A 198 8.20 15.80 -29.15
C LYS A 198 6.85 15.76 -28.44
N ALA A 199 6.08 16.81 -28.62
CA ALA A 199 4.72 16.89 -28.14
C ALA A 199 3.73 16.34 -29.19
N TYR A 200 2.62 15.82 -28.69
CA TYR A 200 1.49 15.33 -29.48
C TYR A 200 0.20 15.84 -28.84
N THR A 201 -0.79 16.18 -29.65
CA THR A 201 -2.11 16.58 -29.15
C THR A 201 -3.08 15.41 -29.23
N ILE A 202 -3.79 15.13 -28.13
CA ILE A 202 -4.88 14.15 -28.09
C ILE A 202 -6.09 14.82 -27.45
N GLY A 203 -7.14 15.03 -28.25
CA GLY A 203 -8.24 15.90 -27.86
C GLY A 203 -7.76 17.32 -27.61
N THR A 204 -7.93 17.83 -26.39
CA THR A 204 -7.50 19.17 -25.97
C THR A 204 -6.19 19.18 -25.15
N ARG A 205 -5.57 18.01 -24.97
CA ARG A 205 -4.37 17.87 -24.12
C ARG A 205 -3.12 17.63 -24.96
N SER A 206 -2.02 18.23 -24.52
CA SER A 206 -0.68 17.99 -25.05
C SER A 206 0.02 16.91 -24.22
N TYR A 207 0.72 16.00 -24.87
CA TYR A 207 1.49 14.91 -24.28
C TYR A 207 2.92 14.96 -24.80
N THR A 208 3.91 14.88 -23.91
CA THR A 208 5.32 14.92 -24.27
C THR A 208 5.91 13.51 -24.36
N ASP A 209 6.27 13.12 -25.57
CA ASP A 209 7.10 11.97 -25.85
C ASP A 209 8.57 12.36 -25.81
N VAL A 210 9.41 11.45 -25.33
CA VAL A 210 10.80 11.74 -24.97
C VAL A 210 11.69 10.59 -25.41
N GLY A 211 12.88 10.91 -25.90
CA GLY A 211 13.95 9.98 -26.18
C GLY A 211 15.21 10.34 -25.41
N ASN A 212 15.86 9.35 -24.81
CA ASN A 212 17.11 9.49 -24.07
C ASN A 212 18.11 8.50 -24.68
N ILE A 213 19.36 8.92 -24.82
CA ILE A 213 20.47 8.06 -25.23
C ILE A 213 21.78 8.59 -24.65
N SER A 214 22.72 7.70 -24.36
CA SER A 214 24.07 8.04 -23.94
C SER A 214 25.10 7.16 -24.63
N GLN A 215 26.34 7.63 -24.63
CA GLN A 215 27.49 6.86 -25.07
C GLN A 215 28.74 7.22 -24.27
N ASP A 216 29.44 6.18 -23.85
CA ASP A 216 30.71 6.30 -23.16
C ASP A 216 31.88 6.42 -24.15
N PHE A 217 32.89 7.19 -23.76
CA PHE A 217 34.12 7.39 -24.52
C PHE A 217 35.34 7.54 -23.60
N LEU A 218 36.52 7.40 -24.19
CA LEU A 218 37.79 7.47 -23.46
C LEU A 218 38.40 8.86 -23.57
N LEU A 219 38.87 9.37 -22.44
CA LEU A 219 39.60 10.63 -22.34
C LEU A 219 41.03 10.40 -21.82
N GLY A 220 41.99 11.15 -22.36
CA GLY A 220 43.39 11.11 -21.98
C GLY A 220 44.08 9.82 -22.42
N GLY A 221 44.86 9.24 -21.50
CA GLY A 221 45.60 8.00 -21.71
C GLY A 221 44.82 6.72 -21.41
N ALA A 222 43.52 6.79 -21.16
CA ALA A 222 42.70 5.62 -20.87
C ALA A 222 42.53 4.73 -22.12
N VAL A 223 42.61 3.42 -21.93
CA VAL A 223 42.54 2.44 -23.04
C VAL A 223 41.32 1.52 -22.96
N THR A 224 40.62 1.51 -21.83
CA THR A 224 39.48 0.63 -21.55
C THR A 224 38.29 1.43 -21.03
N LEU A 225 37.11 1.16 -21.59
CA LEU A 225 35.85 1.72 -21.08
C LEU A 225 35.45 1.00 -19.80
N GLU A 226 35.28 1.77 -18.73
CA GLU A 226 34.84 1.32 -17.42
C GLU A 226 33.39 1.77 -17.21
N PRO A 227 32.42 0.83 -17.12
CA PRO A 227 31.02 1.19 -16.93
C PRO A 227 30.78 1.85 -15.57
N ARG A 228 29.68 2.58 -15.45
CA ARG A 228 29.10 3.02 -14.17
C ARG A 228 27.65 2.59 -14.04
N GLU A 229 27.43 1.34 -13.65
CA GLU A 229 26.10 0.71 -13.51
C GLU A 229 25.94 0.13 -12.10
N VAL A 230 25.70 1.01 -11.12
CA VAL A 230 25.42 0.63 -9.72
C VAL A 230 23.93 0.36 -9.49
N VAL A 231 23.08 0.90 -10.37
CA VAL A 231 21.63 0.63 -10.45
C VAL A 231 21.24 0.55 -11.92
N LYS A 232 20.13 -0.14 -12.20
CA LYS A 232 19.50 -0.18 -13.54
C LYS A 232 18.18 0.58 -13.55
N ASN A 233 17.80 1.08 -14.71
CA ASN A 233 16.45 1.61 -14.95
C ASN A 233 15.36 0.62 -14.56
N ASP A 234 15.54 -0.67 -14.86
CA ASP A 234 14.57 -1.72 -14.54
C ASP A 234 14.34 -1.88 -13.04
N ASN A 235 15.37 -1.64 -12.21
CA ASN A 235 15.24 -1.69 -10.76
C ASN A 235 14.31 -0.57 -10.26
N CYS A 236 14.41 0.64 -10.83
CA CYS A 236 13.51 1.75 -10.54
C CYS A 236 12.10 1.49 -11.09
N ASN A 237 12.03 1.02 -12.34
CA ASN A 237 10.78 0.82 -13.08
C ASN A 237 9.94 -0.35 -12.56
N ARG A 238 10.50 -1.19 -11.70
CA ARG A 238 9.72 -2.13 -10.90
C ARG A 238 8.58 -1.39 -10.18
N CYS A 239 8.87 -0.29 -9.49
CA CYS A 239 7.83 0.53 -8.85
C CYS A 239 7.31 1.64 -9.76
N HIS A 240 8.21 2.29 -10.51
CA HIS A 240 7.87 3.49 -11.26
C HIS A 240 7.25 3.24 -12.62
N ALA A 241 7.21 1.99 -13.13
CA ALA A 241 6.83 1.59 -14.49
C ALA A 241 7.71 2.23 -15.59
N ASN A 242 7.83 3.55 -15.61
CA ASN A 242 8.71 4.35 -16.45
C ASN A 242 9.09 5.61 -15.65
N ILE A 243 10.19 5.53 -14.89
CA ILE A 243 10.68 6.63 -14.07
C ILE A 243 10.85 7.89 -14.92
N ARG A 244 10.32 9.00 -14.43
CA ARG A 244 10.29 10.26 -15.16
C ARG A 244 10.53 11.43 -14.20
N ALA A 245 11.48 12.28 -14.54
CA ALA A 245 11.84 13.48 -13.78
C ALA A 245 11.92 14.71 -14.70
N HIS A 246 11.91 15.90 -14.09
CA HIS A 246 11.88 17.22 -14.76
C HIS A 246 10.83 17.28 -15.89
N ASP A 247 9.56 17.27 -15.51
CA ASP A 247 8.40 17.27 -16.43
C ASP A 247 8.36 16.10 -17.43
N GLY A 248 9.03 15.00 -17.07
CA GLY A 248 9.08 13.77 -17.85
C GLY A 248 10.15 13.73 -18.94
N THR A 249 11.04 14.71 -18.95
CA THR A 249 12.15 14.91 -19.89
C THR A 249 13.29 13.91 -19.71
N TRP A 250 13.48 13.42 -18.49
CA TRP A 250 14.54 12.44 -18.17
C TRP A 250 13.93 11.15 -17.65
N ARG A 251 14.31 10.05 -18.28
CA ARG A 251 13.82 8.71 -17.95
C ARG A 251 14.89 7.63 -17.92
N ASP A 252 16.16 7.99 -18.10
CA ASP A 252 17.31 7.07 -18.06
C ASP A 252 18.26 7.49 -16.93
N VAL A 253 18.51 6.57 -15.99
CA VAL A 253 19.37 6.85 -14.82
C VAL A 253 20.81 7.19 -15.24
N LYS A 254 21.26 6.71 -16.40
CA LYS A 254 22.58 7.07 -16.95
C LYS A 254 22.68 8.54 -17.36
N LEU A 255 21.55 9.19 -17.63
CA LEU A 255 21.50 10.62 -17.92
C LEU A 255 21.34 11.43 -16.64
N CYS A 256 20.60 10.93 -15.64
CA CYS A 256 20.43 11.61 -14.36
C CYS A 256 21.79 11.93 -13.70
N ILE A 257 22.71 10.96 -13.70
CA ILE A 257 24.05 11.09 -13.09
C ILE A 257 24.99 12.05 -13.83
N LEU A 258 24.60 12.57 -15.00
CA LEU A 258 25.39 13.58 -15.71
C LEU A 258 25.25 14.98 -15.09
N CYS A 259 24.12 15.24 -14.40
CA CYS A 259 23.87 16.48 -13.66
C CYS A 259 23.91 16.27 -12.14
N HIS A 260 23.37 15.15 -11.65
CA HIS A 260 23.37 14.79 -10.22
C HIS A 260 24.73 14.26 -9.76
N THR A 261 25.75 15.10 -9.90
CA THR A 261 27.17 14.82 -9.63
C THR A 261 27.58 15.14 -8.20
N SER A 262 28.76 14.70 -7.77
CA SER A 262 29.32 15.13 -6.49
C SER A 262 29.56 16.64 -6.48
N GLY A 263 29.27 17.27 -5.34
CA GLY A 263 29.26 18.73 -5.19
C GLY A 263 28.01 19.42 -5.76
N ALA A 264 27.13 18.74 -6.51
CA ALA A 264 25.90 19.37 -6.99
C ALA A 264 24.96 19.68 -5.81
N GLU A 265 24.34 20.86 -5.87
CA GLU A 265 23.48 21.39 -4.82
C GLU A 265 22.07 21.71 -5.33
N ASP A 266 21.14 21.79 -4.38
CA ASP A 266 19.81 22.31 -4.59
C ASP A 266 19.89 23.80 -4.98
N LYS A 267 18.83 24.30 -5.61
CA LYS A 267 18.75 25.72 -5.93
C LYS A 267 18.70 26.55 -4.65
N ASN A 268 19.79 27.22 -4.33
CA ASN A 268 19.88 28.09 -3.17
C ASN A 268 19.29 29.49 -3.43
N GLU A 269 17.97 29.60 -3.36
CA GLU A 269 17.26 30.86 -3.59
C GLU A 269 16.80 31.51 -2.28
N ALA A 270 17.51 32.55 -1.82
CA ALA A 270 17.32 33.16 -0.50
C ALA A 270 15.89 33.65 -0.23
N THR A 271 15.13 33.97 -1.28
CA THR A 271 13.73 34.42 -1.19
C THR A 271 12.73 33.28 -0.97
N VAL A 272 13.19 32.02 -1.04
CA VAL A 272 12.38 30.81 -0.94
C VAL A 272 12.92 29.98 0.22
N GLU A 273 12.13 29.83 1.30
CA GLU A 273 12.52 29.09 2.52
C GLU A 273 13.83 29.58 3.18
N GLY A 274 14.33 30.77 2.84
CA GLY A 274 15.61 31.28 3.34
C GLY A 274 16.84 30.70 2.61
N GLY A 275 16.64 30.01 1.49
CA GLY A 275 17.67 29.28 0.75
C GLY A 275 17.91 27.89 1.30
N THR A 276 18.43 27.00 0.44
CA THR A 276 18.78 25.60 0.77
C THR A 276 20.28 25.32 0.57
N PRO A 277 21.20 26.19 1.05
CA PRO A 277 22.63 25.96 0.87
C PRO A 277 23.05 24.65 1.56
N GLY A 278 23.86 23.84 0.89
CA GLY A 278 24.35 22.55 1.42
C GLY A 278 23.35 21.40 1.35
N VAL A 279 22.20 21.57 0.67
CA VAL A 279 21.34 20.44 0.32
C VAL A 279 21.89 19.79 -0.95
N SER A 280 22.49 18.62 -0.81
CA SER A 280 23.15 17.94 -1.93
C SER A 280 22.19 17.28 -2.90
N MET A 281 22.44 17.51 -4.19
CA MET A 281 21.77 16.87 -5.33
C MET A 281 22.62 15.78 -5.98
N ASP A 282 23.69 15.31 -5.31
CA ASP A 282 24.41 14.11 -5.74
C ASP A 282 23.43 12.93 -5.77
N PHE A 283 23.39 12.17 -6.88
CA PHE A 283 22.42 11.12 -7.11
C PHE A 283 22.38 10.09 -5.98
N ARG A 284 23.54 9.75 -5.40
CA ARG A 284 23.60 8.79 -4.27
C ARG A 284 22.99 9.33 -2.98
N VAL A 285 23.01 10.64 -2.78
CA VAL A 285 22.43 11.30 -1.59
C VAL A 285 20.94 11.52 -1.80
N LEU A 286 20.58 12.13 -2.94
CA LEU A 286 19.22 12.49 -3.29
C LEU A 286 18.28 11.28 -3.26
N ILE A 287 18.66 10.20 -3.96
CA ILE A 287 17.80 9.03 -4.09
C ILE A 287 17.58 8.35 -2.73
N HIS A 288 18.63 8.16 -1.92
CA HIS A 288 18.45 7.57 -0.60
C HIS A 288 17.61 8.46 0.34
N LYS A 289 17.87 9.78 0.40
CA LYS A 289 17.09 10.69 1.25
C LYS A 289 15.62 10.75 0.84
N ILE A 290 15.30 10.79 -0.45
CA ILE A 290 13.90 10.74 -0.94
C ILE A 290 13.21 9.48 -0.41
N HIS A 291 13.84 8.32 -0.55
CA HIS A 291 13.18 7.06 -0.22
C HIS A 291 13.15 6.79 1.29
N ASN A 292 14.15 7.25 2.05
CA ASN A 292 14.14 7.13 3.51
C ASN A 292 13.17 8.15 4.15
N GLY A 293 13.03 9.35 3.57
CA GLY A 293 11.95 10.30 3.83
C GLY A 293 11.60 10.47 5.30
N LYS A 294 10.40 10.04 5.69
CA LYS A 294 9.88 10.16 7.08
C LYS A 294 10.67 9.39 8.13
N TYR A 295 11.56 8.49 7.72
CA TYR A 295 12.42 7.71 8.60
C TYR A 295 13.80 8.34 8.80
N LEU A 296 14.10 9.47 8.13
CA LEU A 296 15.34 10.20 8.35
C LEU A 296 15.44 10.68 9.80
N PRO A 297 16.57 10.42 10.50
CA PRO A 297 16.80 10.96 11.84
C PRO A 297 16.57 12.46 11.94
N SER A 298 17.10 13.24 10.98
CA SER A 298 16.98 14.70 10.98
C SER A 298 15.53 15.18 10.88
N VAL A 299 14.68 14.52 10.08
CA VAL A 299 13.24 14.80 9.97
C VAL A 299 12.51 14.56 11.29
N ASN A 300 13.02 13.61 12.09
CA ASN A 300 12.43 13.23 13.38
C ASN A 300 13.06 13.98 14.58
N GLY A 301 13.94 14.95 14.35
CA GLY A 301 14.60 15.71 15.42
C GLY A 301 15.67 14.91 16.16
N VAL A 302 16.36 14.00 15.45
CA VAL A 302 17.47 13.21 15.98
C VAL A 302 18.78 13.66 15.34
N SER A 303 19.82 13.82 16.16
CA SER A 303 21.19 14.19 15.75
C SER A 303 22.21 13.50 16.68
N THR A 304 23.49 13.82 16.51
CA THR A 304 24.59 13.41 17.40
C THR A 304 25.09 14.59 18.23
N LYS A 305 25.42 14.38 19.51
CA LYS A 305 26.06 15.37 20.39
C LYS A 305 27.57 15.41 20.18
N ALA A 306 28.24 16.43 20.73
CA ALA A 306 29.69 16.55 20.65
C ALA A 306 30.47 15.39 21.33
N ASP A 307 29.86 14.71 22.31
CA ASP A 307 30.42 13.50 22.95
C ASP A 307 30.15 12.20 22.16
N GLY A 308 29.44 12.31 21.04
CA GLY A 308 29.06 11.22 20.15
C GLY A 308 27.83 10.43 20.56
N THR A 309 27.15 10.80 21.64
CA THR A 309 25.88 10.17 22.01
C THR A 309 24.72 10.73 21.19
N ARG A 310 23.65 9.92 21.03
CA ARG A 310 22.44 10.33 20.31
C ARG A 310 21.72 11.49 21.01
N ASP A 311 21.27 12.47 20.24
CA ASP A 311 20.49 13.62 20.67
C ASP A 311 19.05 13.52 20.15
N TYR A 312 18.09 13.35 21.05
CA TYR A 312 16.65 13.35 20.73
C TYR A 312 16.00 14.74 20.89
N GLY A 313 16.78 15.76 21.25
CA GLY A 313 16.32 17.14 21.42
C GLY A 313 16.68 18.05 20.25
N ALA A 314 17.21 17.50 19.15
CA ALA A 314 17.60 18.28 18.00
C ALA A 314 16.37 18.87 17.28
N THR A 315 16.52 20.05 16.70
CA THR A 315 15.45 20.66 15.90
C THR A 315 15.18 19.80 14.66
N PRO A 316 13.93 19.35 14.43
CA PRO A 316 13.57 18.63 13.22
C PRO A 316 13.90 19.44 11.96
N ARG A 317 14.54 18.78 10.99
CA ARG A 317 14.92 19.36 9.69
C ARG A 317 14.16 18.64 8.58
N PRO A 318 13.13 19.25 7.98
CA PRO A 318 12.43 18.63 6.87
C PRO A 318 13.35 18.52 5.64
N TYR A 319 13.17 17.47 4.85
CA TYR A 319 13.90 17.29 3.60
C TYR A 319 13.14 17.95 2.45
N LYS A 320 13.46 19.23 2.19
CA LYS A 320 12.85 20.06 1.13
C LYS A 320 13.87 20.33 0.02
N VAL A 321 13.37 20.38 -1.21
CA VAL A 321 14.15 20.70 -2.42
C VAL A 321 13.43 21.79 -3.21
N VAL A 322 14.16 22.78 -3.71
CA VAL A 322 13.65 23.89 -4.51
C VAL A 322 13.83 23.59 -5.99
N GLY A 323 12.73 23.26 -6.66
CA GLY A 323 12.69 22.97 -8.09
C GLY A 323 12.52 24.20 -8.97
N ASP A 324 12.23 23.94 -10.24
CA ASP A 324 11.96 24.96 -11.25
C ASP A 324 10.82 25.89 -10.81
N GLN A 325 10.88 27.14 -11.27
CA GLN A 325 9.92 28.21 -10.91
C GLN A 325 9.78 28.43 -9.40
N ASN A 326 10.82 28.11 -8.62
CA ASN A 326 10.84 28.24 -7.15
C ASN A 326 9.79 27.37 -6.45
N THR A 327 9.43 26.24 -7.05
CA THR A 327 8.50 25.29 -6.44
C THR A 327 9.19 24.45 -5.37
N ILE A 328 8.60 24.36 -4.18
CA ILE A 328 9.15 23.57 -3.08
C ILE A 328 8.53 22.18 -3.09
N THR A 329 9.38 21.16 -3.14
CA THR A 329 8.97 19.76 -2.92
C THR A 329 9.47 19.29 -1.57
N ASP A 330 8.55 18.91 -0.69
CA ASP A 330 8.84 18.35 0.62
C ASP A 330 8.76 16.81 0.58
N TYR A 331 9.89 16.16 0.79
CA TYR A 331 10.03 14.71 0.80
C TYR A 331 9.96 14.11 2.22
N SER A 332 9.78 14.93 3.26
CA SER A 332 9.77 14.49 4.68
C SER A 332 8.64 13.50 5.00
N ALA A 333 7.57 13.50 4.22
CA ALA A 333 6.44 12.59 4.40
C ALA A 333 6.54 11.33 3.52
N VAL A 334 7.56 11.23 2.65
CA VAL A 334 7.71 10.06 1.79
C VAL A 334 7.95 8.83 2.66
N GLY A 335 7.12 7.81 2.43
CA GLY A 335 7.35 6.45 2.90
C GLY A 335 7.50 5.54 1.70
N SER A 336 8.59 4.77 1.66
CA SER A 336 8.80 3.78 0.61
C SER A 336 7.64 2.77 0.56
N PRO A 337 7.16 2.39 -0.65
CA PRO A 337 6.16 1.34 -0.79
C PRO A 337 6.72 -0.05 -0.46
N ILE A 338 8.05 -0.17 -0.40
CA ILE A 338 8.70 -1.40 0.02
C ILE A 338 8.49 -1.50 1.54
N TRP A 339 7.75 -2.51 2.00
CA TRP A 339 7.47 -2.70 3.42
C TRP A 339 8.66 -3.42 4.08
N LEU A 340 9.74 -2.68 4.15
CA LEU A 340 11.12 -3.18 4.21
C LEU A 340 11.44 -3.91 5.51
N ASN A 341 10.95 -3.44 6.66
CA ASN A 341 11.55 -3.89 7.92
C ASN A 341 10.62 -4.69 8.80
N TRP A 342 9.38 -4.97 8.36
CA TRP A 342 8.42 -5.70 9.17
C TRP A 342 8.33 -5.14 10.64
N GLY A 343 8.61 -3.84 10.85
CA GLY A 343 8.90 -3.26 12.17
C GLY A 343 10.30 -2.66 12.26
N PRO A 344 10.76 -2.21 13.43
CA PRO A 344 12.09 -1.63 13.59
C PRO A 344 13.19 -2.69 13.64
N MET A 345 14.41 -2.33 13.18
CA MET A 345 15.65 -3.06 13.45
C MET A 345 15.85 -3.31 14.95
N PRO A 346 16.70 -4.24 15.43
CA PRO A 346 16.92 -4.48 16.85
C PRO A 346 17.17 -3.20 17.66
N ARG A 347 16.67 -3.16 18.90
CA ARG A 347 16.86 -2.04 19.83
C ARG A 347 18.35 -1.82 20.15
N ASP A 348 18.75 -0.56 20.11
CA ASP A 348 20.09 -0.12 20.50
C ASP A 348 20.26 -0.14 22.02
N ALA A 349 21.49 -0.35 22.50
CA ALA A 349 21.82 -0.28 23.93
C ALA A 349 21.29 1.02 24.58
N GLY A 350 20.55 0.88 25.68
CA GLY A 350 19.98 2.01 26.41
C GLY A 350 18.56 2.39 25.99
N TYR A 351 17.98 1.74 24.99
CA TYR A 351 16.58 1.92 24.58
C TYR A 351 15.60 1.86 25.77
N SER A 352 15.79 0.92 26.70
CA SER A 352 14.91 0.76 27.85
C SER A 352 14.84 2.02 28.73
N SER A 353 15.90 2.83 28.75
CA SER A 353 15.99 4.08 29.52
C SER A 353 15.29 5.28 28.86
N LEU A 354 14.92 5.17 27.58
CA LEU A 354 14.25 6.24 26.84
C LEU A 354 12.82 6.51 27.35
N THR A 355 12.38 7.76 27.25
CA THR A 355 10.98 8.15 27.46
C THR A 355 10.06 7.53 26.39
N ALA A 356 8.76 7.47 26.64
CA ALA A 356 7.80 6.91 25.67
C ALA A 356 7.80 7.64 24.31
N ALA A 357 8.00 8.97 24.32
CA ALA A 357 8.12 9.75 23.09
C ALA A 357 9.40 9.41 22.33
N GLN A 358 10.53 9.36 23.02
CA GLN A 358 11.81 8.98 22.42
C GLN A 358 11.80 7.55 21.88
N LYS A 359 11.15 6.61 22.56
CA LYS A 359 10.95 5.23 22.08
C LYS A 359 10.21 5.19 20.76
N THR A 360 9.14 5.99 20.64
CA THR A 360 8.38 6.12 19.37
C THR A 360 9.25 6.68 18.25
N THR A 361 10.02 7.73 18.55
CA THR A 361 10.97 8.33 17.60
C THR A 361 12.05 7.33 17.16
N ASP A 362 12.63 6.61 18.11
CA ASP A 362 13.70 5.65 17.86
C ASP A 362 13.22 4.43 17.06
N ASP A 363 12.03 3.89 17.38
CA ASP A 363 11.39 2.85 16.58
C ASP A 363 11.07 3.35 15.15
N THR A 364 10.72 4.64 14.99
CA THR A 364 10.45 5.23 13.67
C THR A 364 11.71 5.23 12.82
N ILE A 365 12.82 5.81 13.28
CA ILE A 365 14.06 5.88 12.50
C ILE A 365 14.65 4.50 12.20
N ARG A 366 14.50 3.51 13.11
CA ARG A 366 14.91 2.11 12.89
C ARG A 366 14.02 1.32 11.92
N THR A 367 12.93 1.92 11.45
CA THR A 367 12.07 1.36 10.39
C THR A 367 12.48 1.86 8.99
N GLY A 368 13.54 2.68 8.89
CA GLY A 368 14.09 3.17 7.62
C GLY A 368 14.57 2.08 6.66
N ILE A 369 14.95 2.46 5.43
CA ILE A 369 15.21 1.49 4.35
C ILE A 369 16.47 0.66 4.60
N ILE A 370 16.34 -0.68 4.54
CA ILE A 370 17.48 -1.61 4.63
C ILE A 370 17.56 -2.68 3.51
N ASP A 371 16.50 -2.98 2.76
CA ASP A 371 16.59 -3.92 1.62
C ASP A 371 17.20 -3.26 0.37
N CYS A 372 18.52 -3.10 0.40
CA CYS A 372 19.30 -2.48 -0.67
C CYS A 372 19.09 -3.17 -2.04
N ASN A 373 18.80 -4.48 -2.05
CA ASN A 373 18.68 -5.28 -3.27
C ASN A 373 17.55 -4.83 -4.21
N LYS A 374 16.55 -4.10 -3.72
CA LYS A 374 15.46 -3.56 -4.53
C LYS A 374 15.91 -2.50 -5.53
N CYS A 375 16.99 -1.79 -5.20
CA CYS A 375 17.62 -0.81 -6.07
C CYS A 375 18.93 -1.32 -6.66
N HIS A 376 19.72 -2.05 -5.88
CA HIS A 376 21.06 -2.52 -6.23
C HIS A 376 21.12 -3.93 -6.83
N GLY A 377 19.96 -4.56 -7.07
CA GLY A 377 19.86 -5.91 -7.61
C GLY A 377 20.21 -6.99 -6.57
N ASP A 378 19.97 -8.26 -6.92
CA ASP A 378 20.25 -9.36 -6.01
C ASP A 378 21.74 -9.77 -6.04
N PRO A 379 22.49 -9.65 -4.93
CA PRO A 379 23.91 -10.00 -4.91
C PRO A 379 24.20 -11.48 -5.27
N ASP A 380 23.25 -12.39 -5.00
CA ASP A 380 23.41 -13.82 -5.29
C ASP A 380 22.79 -14.25 -6.63
N GLY A 381 22.09 -13.34 -7.32
CA GLY A 381 21.41 -13.57 -8.59
C GLY A 381 20.18 -14.48 -8.52
N SER A 382 19.70 -14.84 -7.33
CA SER A 382 18.55 -15.74 -7.13
C SER A 382 17.20 -15.03 -7.20
N GLY A 383 17.17 -13.71 -6.98
CA GLY A 383 15.99 -12.89 -7.04
C GLY A 383 15.56 -12.47 -8.45
N ALA A 384 14.35 -11.91 -8.55
CA ALA A 384 13.74 -11.50 -9.81
C ALA A 384 14.40 -10.29 -10.50
N LEU A 385 15.44 -9.69 -9.90
CA LEU A 385 16.15 -8.51 -10.43
C LEU A 385 17.56 -8.91 -10.88
N THR A 386 17.88 -8.63 -12.14
CA THR A 386 19.25 -8.82 -12.63
C THR A 386 20.18 -7.81 -11.97
N ALA A 387 21.21 -8.30 -11.26
CA ALA A 387 22.23 -7.47 -10.65
C ALA A 387 22.82 -6.44 -11.66
N PRO A 388 22.85 -5.14 -11.33
CA PRO A 388 23.70 -4.15 -11.98
C PRO A 388 25.15 -4.62 -11.98
N SER A 389 25.90 -4.36 -13.04
CA SER A 389 27.29 -4.87 -13.15
C SER A 389 28.21 -4.38 -12.02
N GLN A 390 27.84 -3.31 -11.33
CA GLN A 390 28.56 -2.76 -10.18
C GLN A 390 27.62 -2.52 -8.97
N GLY A 391 26.54 -3.30 -8.85
CA GLY A 391 25.59 -3.21 -7.73
C GLY A 391 26.29 -3.32 -6.36
N ASP A 392 27.33 -4.15 -6.27
CA ASP A 392 28.12 -4.39 -5.06
C ASP A 392 28.84 -3.15 -4.52
N ASN A 393 28.94 -2.06 -5.29
CA ASN A 393 29.48 -0.80 -4.77
C ASN A 393 28.65 -0.26 -3.60
N ALA A 394 27.35 -0.59 -3.51
CA ALA A 394 26.51 -0.22 -2.38
C ALA A 394 27.02 -0.78 -1.04
N TYR A 395 27.74 -1.90 -1.07
CA TYR A 395 28.24 -2.59 0.12
C TYR A 395 29.76 -2.46 0.27
N SER A 396 30.50 -2.44 -0.83
CA SER A 396 31.96 -2.51 -0.85
C SER A 396 32.66 -1.14 -0.93
N LYS A 397 31.91 -0.06 -1.16
CA LYS A 397 32.43 1.32 -1.30
C LYS A 397 31.69 2.30 -0.37
N PRO A 398 31.72 2.09 0.96
CA PRO A 398 31.13 3.03 1.90
C PRO A 398 31.81 4.41 1.79
N THR A 399 31.01 5.46 1.80
CA THR A 399 31.45 6.86 1.77
C THR A 399 30.60 7.66 2.72
N ARG A 400 31.14 8.74 3.31
CA ARG A 400 30.37 9.64 4.19
C ARG A 400 29.07 10.06 3.52
N ARG A 401 29.13 10.47 2.24
CA ARG A 401 27.97 10.95 1.48
C ARG A 401 26.89 9.88 1.28
N ALA A 402 27.27 8.65 0.95
CA ALA A 402 26.29 7.58 0.78
C ALA A 402 25.66 7.18 2.13
N CYS A 403 26.46 7.06 3.20
CA CYS A 403 25.95 6.61 4.50
C CYS A 403 25.10 7.70 5.19
N ASP A 404 25.55 8.96 5.15
CA ASP A 404 24.86 10.15 5.70
C ASP A 404 23.53 10.45 4.99
N SER A 405 23.27 9.82 3.85
CA SER A 405 21.98 9.98 3.16
C SER A 405 20.82 9.30 3.88
N CYS A 406 21.09 8.27 4.69
CA CYS A 406 20.10 7.63 5.58
C CYS A 406 20.43 7.88 7.06
N HIS A 407 21.71 7.86 7.42
CA HIS A 407 22.23 8.13 8.77
C HIS A 407 22.57 9.62 8.94
N ASP A 408 21.59 10.49 8.68
CA ASP A 408 21.79 11.95 8.64
C ASP A 408 21.78 12.62 10.03
N ASP A 409 21.82 11.81 11.08
CA ASP A 409 22.15 12.19 12.45
C ASP A 409 23.66 12.26 12.70
N ILE A 410 24.49 11.62 11.87
CA ILE A 410 25.94 11.56 12.06
C ILE A 410 26.56 12.94 11.78
N LEU A 411 27.24 13.48 12.78
CA LEU A 411 28.04 14.70 12.64
C LEU A 411 29.52 14.32 12.52
N TRP A 412 30.05 14.31 11.30
CA TRP A 412 31.39 13.79 10.97
C TRP A 412 32.57 14.45 11.71
N ALA A 413 32.37 15.65 12.27
CA ALA A 413 33.36 16.34 13.10
C ALA A 413 33.43 15.84 14.56
N TYR A 414 32.47 15.01 14.98
CA TYR A 414 32.38 14.44 16.32
C TYR A 414 32.50 12.91 16.25
N PRO A 415 32.86 12.25 17.37
CA PRO A 415 32.69 10.80 17.45
C PRO A 415 31.22 10.42 17.28
N TYR A 416 30.94 9.17 16.92
CA TYR A 416 29.60 8.57 16.95
C TYR A 416 29.64 7.30 17.79
N SER A 417 28.85 7.25 18.86
CA SER A 417 28.84 6.13 19.80
C SER A 417 27.45 5.48 19.86
N ALA A 418 27.40 4.19 19.50
CA ALA A 418 26.19 3.37 19.57
C ALA A 418 26.57 1.92 19.87
N ASN A 419 25.71 1.18 20.57
CA ASN A 419 25.86 -0.27 20.80
C ASN A 419 27.24 -0.68 21.35
N ASN A 420 27.75 0.11 22.29
CA ASN A 420 29.07 -0.05 22.94
C ASN A 420 30.26 0.02 21.97
N GLN A 421 30.05 0.64 20.81
CA GLN A 421 31.07 0.92 19.80
C GLN A 421 31.15 2.43 19.59
N THR A 422 32.34 2.91 19.29
CA THR A 422 32.59 4.33 19.02
C THR A 422 33.39 4.47 17.74
N GLN A 423 32.81 5.15 16.77
CA GLN A 423 33.52 5.69 15.62
C GLN A 423 34.17 7.02 16.03
N PRO A 424 35.46 7.23 15.79
CA PRO A 424 36.05 8.56 15.95
C PRO A 424 35.53 9.51 14.87
N ALA A 425 35.76 10.82 15.05
CA ALA A 425 35.50 11.80 13.99
C ALA A 425 36.23 11.39 12.69
N GLN A 426 35.54 11.50 11.55
CA GLN A 426 36.07 11.10 10.23
C GLN A 426 35.98 12.28 9.28
N GLY A 427 37.13 12.77 8.83
CA GLY A 427 37.21 13.87 7.86
C GLY A 427 37.09 13.42 6.40
N ASP A 428 37.31 12.13 6.12
CA ASP A 428 37.35 11.56 4.78
C ASP A 428 36.85 10.11 4.75
N ASP A 429 36.85 9.51 3.55
CA ASP A 429 36.32 8.16 3.30
C ASP A 429 37.38 7.04 3.41
N THR A 430 38.65 7.37 3.69
CA THR A 430 39.77 6.42 3.54
C THR A 430 39.75 5.28 4.56
N GLY A 431 39.19 5.53 5.75
CA GLY A 431 39.12 4.57 6.85
C GLY A 431 37.89 3.67 6.84
N CYS A 432 36.88 3.95 6.02
CA CYS A 432 35.55 3.35 6.16
C CYS A 432 35.58 1.82 6.04
N THR A 433 36.25 1.27 5.03
CA THR A 433 36.31 -0.18 4.79
C THR A 433 37.13 -0.96 5.82
N GLY A 434 37.92 -0.28 6.65
CA GLY A 434 38.65 -0.91 7.75
C GLY A 434 37.71 -1.44 8.85
N CYS A 435 36.58 -0.76 9.05
CA CYS A 435 35.55 -1.16 10.01
C CYS A 435 34.29 -1.72 9.33
N HIS A 436 33.89 -1.12 8.21
CA HIS A 436 32.69 -1.47 7.45
C HIS A 436 33.06 -2.24 6.18
N ALA A 437 33.43 -3.51 6.35
CA ALA A 437 33.59 -4.42 5.22
C ALA A 437 32.25 -4.67 4.51
N SER A 438 32.27 -5.25 3.30
CA SER A 438 31.03 -5.55 2.57
C SER A 438 30.14 -6.55 3.32
N SER A 439 30.73 -7.61 3.89
CA SER A 439 30.04 -8.70 4.59
C SER A 439 31.00 -9.45 5.53
N GLY A 440 30.45 -10.30 6.41
CA GLY A 440 31.19 -11.25 7.24
C GLY A 440 31.47 -10.80 8.67
N ALA A 441 30.99 -9.62 9.08
CA ALA A 441 31.13 -9.10 10.43
C ALA A 441 29.91 -8.27 10.85
N ALA A 442 29.72 -8.09 12.16
CA ALA A 442 28.55 -7.37 12.70
C ALA A 442 28.42 -5.91 12.23
N LEU A 443 29.53 -5.28 11.85
CA LEU A 443 29.61 -3.91 11.30
C LEU A 443 29.65 -3.85 9.78
N SER A 444 29.63 -5.00 9.11
CA SER A 444 29.64 -5.05 7.66
C SER A 444 28.34 -4.51 7.09
N VAL A 445 28.43 -3.80 5.97
CA VAL A 445 27.27 -3.11 5.38
C VAL A 445 26.12 -4.08 5.10
N THR A 446 26.39 -5.26 4.53
CA THR A 446 25.33 -6.24 4.24
C THR A 446 24.67 -6.78 5.52
N ASP A 447 25.48 -7.19 6.50
CA ASP A 447 24.99 -7.86 7.70
C ASP A 447 24.26 -6.89 8.65
N SER A 448 24.75 -5.66 8.80
CA SER A 448 24.09 -4.64 9.64
C SER A 448 22.76 -4.15 9.07
N HIS A 449 22.53 -4.27 7.75
CA HIS A 449 21.28 -3.93 7.08
C HIS A 449 20.36 -5.14 6.86
N LYS A 450 20.69 -6.32 7.42
CA LYS A 450 19.83 -7.50 7.36
C LYS A 450 18.90 -7.54 8.57
N HIS A 451 17.59 -7.43 8.34
CA HIS A 451 16.62 -7.60 9.42
C HIS A 451 16.74 -9.01 10.03
N PRO A 452 16.70 -9.20 11.37
CA PRO A 452 16.87 -10.52 12.00
C PRO A 452 15.87 -11.57 11.52
N ARG A 453 14.68 -11.15 11.09
CA ARG A 453 13.67 -12.05 10.50
C ARG A 453 13.97 -12.51 9.09
N ASN A 454 14.86 -11.81 8.39
CA ASN A 454 15.36 -12.23 7.08
C ASN A 454 16.65 -13.06 7.24
N ASP A 455 17.13 -13.27 8.48
CA ASP A 455 18.30 -14.08 8.77
C ASP A 455 17.93 -15.49 9.21
N THR A 456 18.07 -16.44 8.30
CA THR A 456 17.75 -17.86 8.52
C THR A 456 18.58 -18.50 9.64
N ALA A 457 19.73 -17.91 9.99
CA ALA A 457 20.53 -18.34 11.13
C ALA A 457 19.91 -17.96 12.48
N LEU A 458 19.15 -16.86 12.53
CA LEU A 458 18.51 -16.34 13.74
C LEU A 458 17.04 -16.75 13.82
N PHE A 459 16.37 -16.80 12.67
CA PHE A 459 14.95 -17.06 12.55
C PHE A 459 14.68 -18.11 11.47
N ALA A 460 14.20 -19.27 11.90
CA ALA A 460 13.96 -20.40 11.00
C ALA A 460 12.71 -20.25 10.12
N GLY A 461 11.84 -19.27 10.38
CA GLY A 461 10.56 -19.14 9.68
C GLY A 461 9.37 -19.77 10.39
N LEU A 462 8.18 -19.44 9.90
CA LEU A 462 6.92 -20.05 10.32
C LEU A 462 5.95 -20.08 9.15
N ASN A 463 5.52 -21.27 8.76
CA ASN A 463 4.59 -21.52 7.68
C ASN A 463 3.45 -22.41 8.18
N VAL A 464 2.22 -22.03 7.82
CA VAL A 464 1.05 -22.88 7.98
C VAL A 464 0.66 -23.34 6.58
N ASN A 465 0.41 -24.64 6.40
CA ASN A 465 0.06 -25.20 5.10
C ASN A 465 -1.21 -26.02 5.22
N ILE A 466 -2.30 -25.60 4.57
CA ILE A 466 -3.55 -26.36 4.54
C ILE A 466 -3.44 -27.44 3.46
N SER A 467 -3.35 -28.70 3.88
CA SER A 467 -3.28 -29.83 2.97
C SER A 467 -4.66 -30.19 2.42
N ASN A 468 -5.70 -30.16 3.28
CA ASN A 468 -7.04 -30.60 2.90
C ASN A 468 -8.16 -29.85 3.65
N VAL A 469 -9.33 -29.77 3.01
CA VAL A 469 -10.59 -29.33 3.61
C VAL A 469 -11.65 -30.36 3.23
N THR A 470 -12.31 -30.93 4.23
CA THR A 470 -13.32 -31.98 4.05
C THR A 470 -14.53 -31.71 4.93
N GLU A 471 -15.60 -32.46 4.68
CA GLU A 471 -16.71 -32.57 5.62
C GLU A 471 -16.19 -33.10 6.97
N GLY A 472 -16.66 -32.46 8.04
CA GLY A 472 -16.45 -32.92 9.40
C GLY A 472 -17.40 -34.06 9.78
N PRO A 473 -17.30 -34.57 11.02
CA PRO A 473 -18.16 -35.64 11.50
C PRO A 473 -19.65 -35.32 11.34
N GLY A 474 -20.41 -36.26 10.77
CA GLY A 474 -21.83 -36.10 10.47
C GLY A 474 -22.15 -35.60 9.06
N GLY A 475 -21.14 -35.32 8.22
CA GLY A 475 -21.32 -35.04 6.80
C GLY A 475 -21.79 -36.25 5.99
N ASN A 476 -22.29 -36.00 4.79
CA ASN A 476 -22.88 -37.00 3.90
C ASN A 476 -21.86 -37.75 3.01
N GLY A 477 -20.58 -37.34 3.01
CA GLY A 477 -19.47 -37.96 2.30
C GLY A 477 -19.39 -37.64 0.81
N ASN A 478 -20.09 -36.62 0.31
CA ASN A 478 -20.10 -36.25 -1.11
C ASN A 478 -18.88 -35.41 -1.55
N GLY A 479 -18.04 -35.00 -0.61
CA GLY A 479 -16.83 -34.20 -0.85
C GLY A 479 -17.09 -32.70 -0.99
N LYS A 480 -18.25 -32.22 -0.55
CA LYS A 480 -18.71 -30.83 -0.62
C LYS A 480 -19.33 -30.46 0.71
N ILE A 481 -19.17 -29.21 1.11
CA ILE A 481 -19.76 -28.73 2.35
C ILE A 481 -21.18 -28.25 2.08
N ASP A 482 -22.15 -28.87 2.73
CA ASP A 482 -23.56 -28.50 2.68
C ASP A 482 -24.00 -27.77 3.96
N ALA A 483 -25.16 -27.09 3.89
CA ALA A 483 -25.75 -26.48 5.08
C ALA A 483 -26.05 -27.55 6.15
N GLY A 484 -25.68 -27.27 7.40
CA GLY A 484 -25.78 -28.22 8.52
C GLY A 484 -24.53 -29.07 8.73
N GLU A 485 -23.56 -29.04 7.82
CA GLU A 485 -22.33 -29.82 7.95
C GLU A 485 -21.21 -29.03 8.61
N LYS A 486 -20.30 -29.77 9.25
CA LYS A 486 -19.09 -29.23 9.86
C LYS A 486 -17.97 -29.17 8.83
N ILE A 487 -17.01 -28.26 9.02
CA ILE A 487 -15.82 -28.17 8.16
C ILE A 487 -14.62 -28.70 8.93
N GLN A 488 -13.93 -29.69 8.37
CA GLN A 488 -12.67 -30.22 8.90
C GLN A 488 -11.50 -29.76 8.03
N VAL A 489 -10.44 -29.29 8.68
CA VAL A 489 -9.22 -28.80 8.01
C VAL A 489 -8.04 -29.63 8.47
N SER A 490 -7.24 -30.09 7.51
CA SER A 490 -5.96 -30.74 7.74
C SER A 490 -4.82 -29.82 7.33
N PHE A 491 -3.79 -29.72 8.16
CA PHE A 491 -2.69 -28.79 7.95
C PHE A 491 -1.39 -29.23 8.63
N THR A 492 -0.29 -28.61 8.22
CA THR A 492 1.03 -28.75 8.85
C THR A 492 1.57 -27.37 9.25
N ILE A 493 2.52 -27.37 10.17
CA ILE A 493 3.26 -26.18 10.58
C ILE A 493 4.75 -26.46 10.37
N THR A 494 5.38 -25.69 9.48
CA THR A 494 6.78 -25.86 9.09
C THR A 494 7.57 -24.58 9.26
N ASN A 495 8.88 -24.68 9.29
CA ASN A 495 9.78 -23.55 9.15
C ASN A 495 9.98 -23.22 7.65
N ASP A 496 10.84 -22.25 7.31
CA ASP A 496 11.11 -21.86 5.91
C ASP A 496 11.93 -22.90 5.15
N SER A 497 12.63 -23.82 5.84
CA SER A 497 13.30 -24.96 5.23
C SER A 497 12.37 -26.15 4.94
N GLY A 498 11.07 -26.02 5.26
CA GLY A 498 10.07 -27.10 5.12
C GLY A 498 10.11 -28.15 6.23
N ALA A 499 10.94 -28.00 7.26
CA ALA A 499 10.96 -28.90 8.41
C ALA A 499 9.79 -28.61 9.36
N ASN A 500 9.23 -29.65 9.96
CA ASN A 500 8.12 -29.50 10.91
C ASN A 500 8.54 -28.72 12.17
N VAL A 501 7.70 -27.79 12.60
CA VAL A 501 7.90 -27.06 13.87
C VAL A 501 7.23 -27.84 14.99
N THR A 502 7.97 -28.76 15.60
CA THR A 502 7.51 -29.56 16.73
C THR A 502 8.60 -29.67 17.81
N PRO A 503 8.34 -29.30 19.07
CA PRO A 503 7.10 -28.70 19.59
C PRO A 503 6.84 -27.29 19.04
N LEU A 504 5.59 -26.84 19.09
CA LEU A 504 5.24 -25.47 18.71
C LEU A 504 5.80 -24.44 19.71
N PRO A 505 6.14 -23.22 19.27
CA PRO A 505 6.66 -22.17 20.16
C PRO A 505 5.70 -21.86 21.32
N ALA A 506 6.25 -21.44 22.45
CA ALA A 506 5.46 -20.97 23.59
C ALA A 506 4.56 -19.80 23.17
N GLY A 507 3.31 -19.81 23.64
CA GLY A 507 2.34 -18.78 23.29
C GLY A 507 1.82 -18.85 21.85
N PHE A 508 2.20 -19.88 21.07
CA PHE A 508 1.68 -20.08 19.72
C PHE A 508 0.15 -20.21 19.74
N PHE A 509 -0.50 -19.54 18.80
CA PHE A 509 -1.91 -19.70 18.50
C PHE A 509 -2.11 -19.48 17.01
N PHE A 510 -3.24 -19.90 16.46
CA PHE A 510 -3.61 -19.55 15.11
C PHE A 510 -5.02 -19.02 15.07
N ASN A 511 -5.34 -18.33 13.98
CA ASN A 511 -6.67 -17.86 13.69
C ASN A 511 -7.17 -18.54 12.42
N ALA A 512 -8.48 -18.71 12.35
CA ALA A 512 -9.19 -19.15 11.15
C ALA A 512 -10.10 -18.03 10.64
N ALA A 513 -10.22 -17.93 9.32
CA ALA A 513 -11.22 -17.12 8.65
C ALA A 513 -11.87 -17.92 7.52
N LEU A 514 -13.16 -17.72 7.30
CA LEU A 514 -13.91 -18.37 6.23
C LEU A 514 -14.74 -17.33 5.48
N SER A 515 -14.68 -17.35 4.15
CA SER A 515 -15.56 -16.56 3.30
C SER A 515 -15.89 -17.24 1.98
N GLY A 516 -16.97 -16.79 1.37
CA GLY A 516 -17.34 -17.21 0.03
C GLY A 516 -18.73 -16.74 -0.38
N PRO A 517 -19.13 -16.98 -1.63
CA PRO A 517 -18.36 -17.66 -2.67
C PRO A 517 -17.26 -16.75 -3.27
N THR A 518 -16.07 -17.30 -3.45
CA THR A 518 -14.99 -16.70 -4.27
C THR A 518 -15.24 -16.89 -5.76
N SER A 519 -16.06 -17.87 -6.13
CA SER A 519 -16.66 -18.01 -7.46
C SER A 519 -18.01 -18.71 -7.42
N TYR A 520 -18.99 -18.24 -8.20
CA TYR A 520 -20.30 -18.84 -8.42
C TYR A 520 -20.83 -18.52 -9.82
N THR A 521 -21.86 -19.24 -10.26
CA THR A 521 -22.54 -18.97 -11.54
C THR A 521 -23.73 -18.03 -11.31
N THR A 522 -23.77 -16.91 -12.04
CA THR A 522 -24.89 -15.96 -11.99
C THR A 522 -26.12 -16.52 -12.71
N ALA A 523 -27.28 -15.87 -12.56
CA ALA A 523 -28.49 -16.24 -13.31
C ALA A 523 -28.30 -16.22 -14.84
N GLN A 524 -27.35 -15.42 -15.31
CA GLN A 524 -26.99 -15.26 -16.72
C GLN A 524 -25.93 -16.26 -17.19
N GLY A 525 -25.49 -17.20 -16.33
CA GLY A 525 -24.51 -18.22 -16.66
C GLY A 525 -23.05 -17.75 -16.63
N ALA A 526 -22.78 -16.52 -16.17
CA ALA A 526 -21.42 -16.00 -16.04
C ALA A 526 -20.79 -16.43 -14.70
N SER A 527 -19.47 -16.65 -14.68
CA SER A 527 -18.73 -16.82 -13.42
C SER A 527 -18.53 -15.46 -12.75
N SER A 528 -18.86 -15.35 -11.47
CA SER A 528 -18.64 -14.15 -10.69
C SER A 528 -18.25 -14.42 -9.23
N SER A 529 -17.94 -13.38 -8.46
CA SER A 529 -17.50 -13.49 -7.06
C SER A 529 -18.20 -12.45 -6.17
N ASN A 530 -18.73 -12.87 -5.03
CA ASN A 530 -19.23 -11.98 -4.00
C ASN A 530 -19.02 -12.64 -2.64
N ALA A 531 -17.77 -12.64 -2.19
CA ALA A 531 -17.43 -13.26 -0.92
C ALA A 531 -18.19 -12.58 0.21
N ASN A 532 -18.76 -13.37 1.10
CA ASN A 532 -19.35 -12.94 2.36
C ASN A 532 -18.63 -13.71 3.48
N GLY A 533 -18.37 -13.03 4.60
CA GLY A 533 -17.70 -13.62 5.75
C GLY A 533 -18.60 -14.60 6.51
N PHE A 534 -18.05 -15.71 7.00
CA PHE A 534 -18.76 -16.69 7.83
C PHE A 534 -18.14 -16.87 9.22
N LEU A 535 -16.85 -17.22 9.26
CA LEU A 535 -16.11 -17.47 10.50
C LEU A 535 -14.97 -16.47 10.63
N HIS A 536 -14.78 -15.93 11.84
CA HIS A 536 -13.87 -14.80 12.05
C HIS A 536 -13.02 -14.92 13.31
N PHE A 537 -11.69 -14.95 13.12
CA PHE A 537 -10.66 -14.65 14.12
C PHE A 537 -10.83 -15.36 15.46
N LEU A 538 -11.27 -16.61 15.43
CA LEU A 538 -11.25 -17.41 16.64
C LEU A 538 -9.79 -17.71 16.96
N ARG A 539 -9.33 -17.19 18.11
CA ARG A 539 -8.00 -17.50 18.64
C ARG A 539 -8.00 -18.95 19.08
N ILE A 540 -7.23 -19.77 18.38
CA ILE A 540 -7.19 -21.21 18.62
C ILE A 540 -5.84 -21.57 19.22
N GLY A 541 -5.87 -21.99 20.49
CA GLY A 541 -4.69 -22.44 21.21
C GLY A 541 -4.23 -23.84 20.79
N THR A 542 -2.95 -24.13 21.01
CA THR A 542 -2.30 -25.41 20.67
C THR A 542 -2.96 -26.63 21.31
N ALA A 543 -3.53 -26.49 22.51
CA ALA A 543 -4.24 -27.57 23.21
C ALA A 543 -5.45 -28.12 22.42
N THR A 544 -5.94 -27.36 21.44
CA THR A 544 -7.18 -27.68 20.72
C THR A 544 -6.97 -28.37 19.37
N ILE A 545 -5.72 -28.52 18.91
CA ILE A 545 -5.37 -29.14 17.61
C ILE A 545 -4.69 -30.50 17.73
N GLY A 546 -4.44 -30.97 18.95
CA GLY A 546 -3.74 -32.22 19.20
C GLY A 546 -2.23 -32.13 18.97
N THR A 547 -1.61 -33.29 18.76
CA THR A 547 -0.15 -33.44 18.58
C THR A 547 0.21 -33.47 17.09
N GLY A 548 1.26 -32.74 16.72
CA GLY A 548 1.76 -32.68 15.33
C GLY A 548 2.55 -33.93 14.92
N PRO A 549 3.16 -33.91 13.72
CA PRO A 549 3.32 -32.76 12.83
C PRO A 549 2.15 -32.50 11.87
N ASN A 550 1.26 -33.48 11.70
CA ASN A 550 0.04 -33.35 10.92
C ASN A 550 -1.14 -33.09 11.85
N TYR A 551 -1.84 -31.99 11.62
CA TYR A 551 -2.96 -31.57 12.45
C TYR A 551 -4.26 -31.72 11.66
N THR A 552 -5.31 -32.13 12.35
CA THR A 552 -6.67 -32.16 11.81
C THR A 552 -7.59 -31.59 12.86
N MET A 553 -8.47 -30.67 12.46
CA MET A 553 -9.43 -30.07 13.36
C MET A 553 -10.71 -29.69 12.63
N ASN A 554 -11.84 -29.78 13.33
CA ASN A 554 -13.03 -29.08 12.90
C ASN A 554 -12.84 -27.59 13.16
N LEU A 555 -13.26 -26.74 12.21
CA LEU A 555 -13.27 -25.30 12.41
C LEU A 555 -14.12 -24.98 13.64
N PRO A 556 -13.65 -24.17 14.59
CA PRO A 556 -14.37 -23.87 15.81
C PRO A 556 -15.19 -22.59 15.68
N GLU A 557 -16.25 -22.45 16.46
CA GLU A 557 -17.11 -21.26 16.55
C GLU A 557 -17.52 -21.03 18.00
N ILE A 558 -17.60 -19.76 18.43
CA ILE A 558 -18.16 -19.39 19.74
C ILE A 558 -19.68 -19.21 19.59
N VAL A 559 -20.45 -19.96 20.37
CA VAL A 559 -21.89 -19.78 20.53
C VAL A 559 -22.13 -18.85 21.72
N MET A 560 -22.80 -17.72 21.51
CA MET A 560 -23.03 -16.70 22.52
C MET A 560 -24.49 -16.66 22.98
N LEU A 561 -24.69 -16.58 24.31
CA LEU A 561 -25.97 -16.38 24.98
C LEU A 561 -27.06 -17.32 24.44
N GLU A 562 -26.72 -18.59 24.27
CA GLU A 562 -27.71 -19.60 23.93
C GLU A 562 -28.64 -19.81 25.12
N TYR A 563 -29.95 -19.67 24.90
CA TYR A 563 -30.99 -19.89 25.89
C TYR A 563 -31.34 -21.39 25.94
N LEU A 564 -31.22 -22.01 27.11
CA LEU A 564 -31.41 -23.46 27.28
C LEU A 564 -32.76 -23.83 27.91
N GLY A 565 -33.50 -22.84 28.43
CA GLY A 565 -34.73 -23.05 29.17
C GLY A 565 -34.70 -22.38 30.54
N ARG A 566 -35.65 -22.77 31.41
CA ARG A 566 -35.78 -22.23 32.77
C ARG A 566 -35.46 -23.31 33.81
N SER A 567 -34.70 -22.94 34.82
CA SER A 567 -34.50 -23.72 36.05
C SER A 567 -35.84 -23.92 36.75
N THR A 568 -36.04 -25.08 37.35
CA THR A 568 -37.19 -25.43 38.17
C THR A 568 -36.79 -25.47 39.64
N ALA A 569 -37.72 -25.80 40.54
CA ALA A 569 -37.37 -26.04 41.93
C ALA A 569 -36.57 -27.34 42.16
N ALA A 570 -36.38 -28.16 41.12
CA ALA A 570 -35.56 -29.37 41.12
C ALA A 570 -34.21 -29.09 40.44
N LEU A 571 -33.23 -30.00 40.61
CA LEU A 571 -31.98 -29.94 39.86
C LEU A 571 -32.24 -30.37 38.41
N ASP A 572 -32.00 -29.45 37.48
CA ASP A 572 -32.27 -29.67 36.06
C ASP A 572 -31.04 -30.10 35.26
N VAL A 573 -31.32 -30.69 34.09
CA VAL A 573 -30.31 -30.99 33.07
C VAL A 573 -30.67 -30.22 31.81
N PHE A 574 -29.78 -29.31 31.43
CA PHE A 574 -29.88 -28.56 30.19
C PHE A 574 -28.96 -29.18 29.13
N THR A 575 -29.34 -29.07 27.86
CA THR A 575 -28.53 -29.55 26.75
C THR A 575 -28.35 -28.42 25.75
N THR A 576 -27.12 -28.14 25.38
CA THR A 576 -26.81 -27.16 24.34
C THR A 576 -27.15 -27.69 22.95
N SER A 577 -27.49 -26.80 22.02
CA SER A 577 -27.80 -27.18 20.63
C SER A 577 -26.60 -27.74 19.87
N ARG A 578 -25.38 -27.49 20.35
CA ARG A 578 -24.15 -27.96 19.70
C ARG A 578 -23.23 -28.68 20.69
N ALA A 579 -22.76 -29.84 20.24
CA ALA A 579 -21.78 -30.63 20.93
C ALA A 579 -20.74 -31.18 19.93
N PRO A 580 -19.50 -31.48 20.39
CA PRO A 580 -18.99 -31.28 21.76
C PRO A 580 -18.64 -29.81 22.07
N HIS A 581 -18.55 -29.46 23.35
CA HIS A 581 -17.84 -28.27 23.82
C HIS A 581 -16.33 -28.52 23.70
N ARG A 582 -15.62 -27.58 23.08
CA ARG A 582 -14.23 -27.79 22.69
C ARG A 582 -13.28 -27.79 23.90
N ALA A 583 -12.44 -28.82 23.99
CA ALA A 583 -11.43 -28.91 25.03
C ALA A 583 -10.45 -27.71 24.99
N GLY A 584 -9.96 -27.28 26.15
CA GLY A 584 -9.07 -26.11 26.27
C GLY A 584 -9.75 -24.75 26.10
N THR A 585 -11.09 -24.71 26.01
CA THR A 585 -11.88 -23.47 25.98
C THR A 585 -12.82 -23.40 27.20
N THR A 586 -13.21 -22.18 27.59
CA THR A 586 -14.09 -21.95 28.74
C THR A 586 -15.56 -22.01 28.31
N THR A 587 -16.36 -22.81 29.02
CA THR A 587 -17.83 -22.74 28.99
C THR A 587 -18.30 -21.84 30.13
N THR A 588 -19.15 -20.87 29.83
CA THR A 588 -19.72 -19.92 30.80
C THR A 588 -21.22 -20.11 30.88
N VAL A 589 -21.71 -20.59 32.02
CA VAL A 589 -23.15 -20.71 32.32
C VAL A 589 -23.61 -19.49 33.10
N LEU A 590 -24.75 -18.94 32.73
CA LEU A 590 -25.37 -17.74 33.28
C LEU A 590 -26.82 -18.07 33.66
N ALA A 591 -27.33 -17.51 34.74
CA ALA A 591 -28.78 -17.50 35.00
C ALA A 591 -29.28 -16.06 35.16
N ARG A 592 -30.48 -15.79 34.63
CA ARG A 592 -31.18 -14.52 34.85
C ARG A 592 -31.72 -14.47 36.26
N THR A 593 -31.21 -13.54 37.07
CA THR A 593 -31.58 -13.41 38.49
C THR A 593 -32.48 -12.22 38.78
N ALA A 594 -32.56 -11.26 37.86
CA ALA A 594 -33.44 -10.10 37.97
C ALA A 594 -33.81 -9.50 36.61
N THR A 595 -34.84 -8.67 36.61
CA THR A 595 -35.25 -7.81 35.50
C THR A 595 -35.42 -6.41 36.06
N ALA A 596 -34.46 -5.54 35.78
CA ALA A 596 -34.38 -4.20 36.34
C ALA A 596 -33.60 -3.31 35.39
N GLY A 597 -33.99 -2.03 35.29
CA GLY A 597 -33.38 -1.06 34.40
C GLY A 597 -34.25 -0.73 33.19
N GLY A 598 -33.67 -0.66 32.00
CA GLY A 598 -34.37 -0.31 30.75
C GLY A 598 -35.57 -1.24 30.45
N ASN A 599 -36.71 -0.66 30.08
CA ASN A 599 -37.91 -1.41 29.68
C ASN A 599 -38.67 -0.63 28.62
N THR A 600 -38.80 -1.21 27.43
CA THR A 600 -39.42 -0.56 26.28
C THR A 600 -39.96 -1.59 25.30
N THR A 601 -40.37 -1.12 24.14
CA THR A 601 -40.81 -1.96 23.01
C THR A 601 -40.06 -1.55 21.75
N LEU A 602 -39.94 -2.49 20.81
CA LEU A 602 -39.45 -2.18 19.47
C LEU A 602 -40.40 -1.16 18.81
N SER A 603 -39.82 -0.13 18.19
CA SER A 603 -40.57 0.88 17.44
C SER A 603 -40.82 0.48 15.98
N VAL A 604 -40.11 -0.54 15.52
CA VAL A 604 -40.18 -1.14 14.18
C VAL A 604 -39.77 -2.61 14.30
N ALA A 605 -40.32 -3.46 13.43
CA ALA A 605 -39.96 -4.87 13.38
C ALA A 605 -38.46 -5.05 13.06
N ALA A 606 -37.83 -6.01 13.71
CA ALA A 606 -36.43 -6.33 13.50
C ALA A 606 -36.28 -7.71 12.84
N THR A 607 -35.33 -7.82 11.92
CA THR A 607 -35.13 -9.04 11.11
C THR A 607 -33.96 -9.88 11.62
N ILE A 608 -33.96 -11.17 11.27
CA ILE A 608 -32.81 -12.04 11.52
C ILE A 608 -31.54 -11.42 10.92
N ASN A 609 -30.40 -11.61 11.58
CA ASN A 609 -29.09 -11.05 11.22
C ASN A 609 -28.95 -9.53 11.37
N GLN A 610 -29.93 -8.83 11.94
CA GLN A 610 -29.75 -7.42 12.27
C GLN A 610 -28.88 -7.26 13.52
N VAL A 611 -27.90 -6.35 13.47
CA VAL A 611 -26.96 -6.07 14.58
C VAL A 611 -27.43 -4.92 15.49
N TYR A 612 -28.67 -4.47 15.34
CA TYR A 612 -29.27 -3.39 16.13
C TYR A 612 -30.78 -3.54 16.21
N VAL A 613 -31.41 -2.86 17.17
CA VAL A 613 -32.86 -2.68 17.23
C VAL A 613 -33.21 -1.22 17.48
N ASP A 614 -34.31 -0.76 16.86
CA ASP A 614 -34.89 0.55 17.17
C ASP A 614 -36.02 0.38 18.18
N VAL A 615 -36.02 1.23 19.20
CA VAL A 615 -36.91 1.15 20.36
C VAL A 615 -37.68 2.44 20.58
N ASN A 616 -38.79 2.37 21.30
CA ASN A 616 -39.61 3.54 21.62
C ASN A 616 -38.97 4.45 22.68
N ASP A 617 -38.09 3.89 23.52
CA ASP A 617 -37.38 4.60 24.58
C ASP A 617 -36.04 3.91 24.87
N VAL A 618 -34.97 4.69 25.02
CA VAL A 618 -33.63 4.19 25.40
C VAL A 618 -33.26 4.54 26.84
N THR A 619 -34.16 5.17 27.58
CA THR A 619 -33.95 5.53 28.99
C THR A 619 -33.57 4.30 29.82
N ASN A 620 -32.56 4.48 30.66
CA ASN A 620 -31.96 3.47 31.54
C ASN A 620 -31.24 2.30 30.85
N PHE A 621 -31.06 2.30 29.52
CA PHE A 621 -30.13 1.38 28.87
C PHE A 621 -28.72 1.97 28.78
N ALA A 622 -27.71 1.12 28.95
CA ALA A 622 -26.30 1.44 28.86
C ALA A 622 -25.50 0.35 28.12
N ARG A 623 -24.28 0.70 27.70
CA ARG A 623 -23.33 -0.27 27.15
C ARG A 623 -22.95 -1.30 28.21
N GLY A 624 -23.05 -2.57 27.85
CA GLY A 624 -22.68 -3.71 28.69
C GLY A 624 -23.89 -4.43 29.28
N ASP A 625 -25.06 -3.79 29.26
CA ASP A 625 -26.31 -4.35 29.78
C ASP A 625 -26.74 -5.56 28.95
N TYR A 626 -27.28 -6.55 29.66
CA TYR A 626 -27.95 -7.68 29.03
C TYR A 626 -29.43 -7.36 28.87
N VAL A 627 -29.98 -7.73 27.73
CA VAL A 627 -31.40 -7.54 27.43
C VAL A 627 -32.03 -8.85 27.00
N VAL A 628 -33.33 -8.95 27.27
CA VAL A 628 -34.21 -9.98 26.72
C VAL A 628 -35.24 -9.33 25.80
N ILE A 629 -35.43 -9.90 24.61
CA ILE A 629 -36.48 -9.52 23.66
C ILE A 629 -37.57 -10.60 23.69
N GLU A 630 -38.83 -10.18 23.66
CA GLU A 630 -40.03 -11.05 23.77
C GLU A 630 -39.96 -12.01 24.98
N ASP A 631 -39.74 -11.42 26.16
CA ASP A 631 -39.66 -12.11 27.45
C ASP A 631 -40.88 -13.02 27.72
N LEU A 632 -40.63 -14.26 28.18
CA LEU A 632 -41.64 -15.29 28.47
C LEU A 632 -42.44 -15.76 27.23
N THR A 633 -41.85 -15.65 26.05
CA THR A 633 -42.44 -16.17 24.80
C THR A 633 -41.58 -17.28 24.19
N ALA A 634 -42.07 -17.92 23.14
CA ALA A 634 -41.30 -18.88 22.36
C ALA A 634 -40.12 -18.24 21.58
N ASN A 635 -40.16 -16.92 21.37
CA ASN A 635 -39.14 -16.15 20.65
C ASN A 635 -38.17 -15.43 21.61
N GLU A 636 -38.13 -15.84 22.89
CA GLU A 636 -37.29 -15.19 23.89
C GLU A 636 -35.80 -15.21 23.48
N GLU A 637 -35.22 -14.03 23.24
CA GLU A 637 -33.85 -13.87 22.77
C GLU A 637 -33.05 -12.94 23.68
N TYR A 638 -31.80 -13.33 23.99
CA TYR A 638 -30.90 -12.58 24.87
C TYR A 638 -29.70 -12.03 24.11
N LEU A 639 -29.37 -10.77 24.40
CA LEU A 639 -28.34 -9.99 23.73
C LEU A 639 -27.61 -9.10 24.73
N ARG A 640 -26.48 -8.51 24.32
CA ARG A 640 -25.72 -7.56 25.14
C ARG A 640 -25.50 -6.25 24.38
N ILE A 641 -25.89 -5.13 24.98
CA ILE A 641 -25.83 -3.81 24.34
C ILE A 641 -24.37 -3.36 24.20
N GLN A 642 -23.93 -3.09 22.97
CA GLN A 642 -22.62 -2.52 22.68
C GLN A 642 -22.63 -1.00 22.69
N TYR A 643 -23.70 -0.39 22.21
CA TYR A 643 -23.83 1.06 22.16
C TYR A 643 -25.30 1.48 22.15
N VAL A 644 -25.59 2.58 22.84
CA VAL A 644 -26.90 3.22 22.85
C VAL A 644 -26.80 4.49 22.01
N ASP A 645 -27.45 4.48 20.85
CA ASP A 645 -27.38 5.57 19.87
C ASP A 645 -28.56 6.51 20.04
N THR A 646 -28.24 7.71 20.55
CA THR A 646 -29.14 8.86 20.71
C THR A 646 -28.87 9.98 19.70
N ALA A 647 -27.89 9.79 18.81
CA ALA A 647 -27.45 10.83 17.90
C ALA A 647 -28.55 11.15 16.87
N GLY A 648 -28.79 12.45 16.64
CA GLY A 648 -29.85 12.89 15.72
C GLY A 648 -31.26 12.49 16.16
N GLY A 649 -31.48 12.23 17.46
CA GLY A 649 -32.77 11.81 18.00
C GLY A 649 -33.11 10.33 17.78
N LYS A 650 -32.13 9.53 17.33
CA LYS A 650 -32.28 8.07 17.24
C LYS A 650 -32.56 7.47 18.61
N LYS A 651 -33.22 6.31 18.61
CA LYS A 651 -33.50 5.50 19.79
C LYS A 651 -33.13 4.06 19.45
N ARG A 652 -31.83 3.81 19.36
CA ARG A 652 -31.31 2.55 18.83
C ARG A 652 -30.35 1.89 19.81
N LEU A 653 -30.52 0.59 19.99
CA LEU A 653 -29.60 -0.25 20.74
C LEU A 653 -28.79 -1.06 19.74
N TRP A 654 -27.49 -0.79 19.68
CA TRP A 654 -26.55 -1.53 18.86
C TRP A 654 -25.99 -2.72 19.64
N PHE A 655 -26.00 -3.87 18.99
CA PHE A 655 -25.28 -5.07 19.40
C PHE A 655 -23.98 -5.14 18.60
N THR A 656 -23.41 -6.34 18.44
CA THR A 656 -22.11 -6.50 17.81
C THR A 656 -22.13 -7.14 16.44
N SER A 657 -21.02 -6.96 15.73
CA SER A 657 -20.75 -7.59 14.45
C SER A 657 -19.91 -8.87 14.61
N PRO A 658 -19.92 -9.78 13.61
CA PRO A 658 -19.12 -11.01 13.66
C PRO A 658 -17.62 -10.79 13.92
N ALA A 659 -17.04 -9.64 13.55
CA ALA A 659 -15.62 -9.33 13.81
C ALA A 659 -15.28 -9.15 15.31
N ALA A 660 -16.23 -8.73 16.13
CA ALA A 660 -15.99 -8.41 17.54
C ALA A 660 -15.92 -9.64 18.46
N LEU A 661 -16.13 -10.84 17.91
CA LEU A 661 -16.01 -12.11 18.62
C LEU A 661 -14.54 -12.54 18.82
N SER A 662 -13.59 -11.86 18.16
CA SER A 662 -12.17 -12.16 18.26
C SER A 662 -11.62 -11.88 19.67
N GLY A 663 -11.20 -12.92 20.39
CA GLY A 663 -10.58 -12.79 21.71
C GLY A 663 -11.56 -12.54 22.87
N ALA A 664 -12.86 -12.73 22.65
CA ALA A 664 -13.87 -12.56 23.68
C ALA A 664 -13.77 -13.65 24.76
N ASP A 665 -13.18 -13.32 25.91
CA ASP A 665 -13.69 -13.86 27.18
C ASP A 665 -14.93 -13.04 27.54
N PRO A 666 -16.16 -13.60 27.48
CA PRO A 666 -17.40 -12.88 27.76
C PRO A 666 -17.45 -12.31 29.19
N THR A 667 -16.51 -12.71 30.06
CA THR A 667 -16.42 -12.33 31.47
C THR A 667 -15.34 -11.27 31.77
N THR A 668 -14.61 -10.77 30.76
CA THR A 668 -13.61 -9.69 30.92
C THR A 668 -14.11 -8.33 30.41
N ALA A 669 -13.42 -7.24 30.76
CA ALA A 669 -13.77 -5.87 30.35
C ALA A 669 -13.70 -5.62 28.83
N GLN A 670 -13.07 -6.51 28.05
CA GLN A 670 -13.08 -6.52 26.59
C GLN A 670 -14.12 -7.51 26.00
N GLY A 671 -14.97 -8.09 26.85
CA GLY A 671 -15.84 -9.22 26.54
C GLY A 671 -16.79 -8.99 25.37
N GLY A 672 -16.97 -10.05 24.59
CA GLY A 672 -17.77 -10.04 23.36
C GLY A 672 -19.19 -9.52 23.59
N TYR A 673 -19.67 -8.75 22.62
CA TYR A 673 -21.01 -8.15 22.60
C TYR A 673 -22.00 -8.98 21.75
N GLY A 674 -21.61 -10.19 21.36
CA GLY A 674 -22.44 -11.00 20.47
C GLY A 674 -23.68 -11.57 21.14
N PRO A 675 -24.56 -12.18 20.34
CA PRO A 675 -24.58 -12.17 18.87
C PRO A 675 -25.53 -11.08 18.32
N TRP A 676 -25.76 -11.09 17.00
CA TRP A 676 -26.86 -10.41 16.32
C TRP A 676 -28.19 -11.15 16.53
N LEU A 677 -29.30 -10.59 16.03
CA LEU A 677 -30.61 -11.23 16.10
C LEU A 677 -30.63 -12.57 15.37
N ARG A 678 -31.02 -13.63 16.09
CA ARG A 678 -31.18 -15.00 15.57
C ARG A 678 -32.62 -15.30 15.19
N VAL A 679 -33.56 -14.53 15.74
CA VAL A 679 -34.97 -14.59 15.40
C VAL A 679 -35.47 -13.22 14.93
N ALA A 680 -36.54 -13.22 14.15
CA ALA A 680 -37.21 -11.97 13.79
C ALA A 680 -38.18 -11.58 14.91
N HIS A 681 -38.27 -10.28 15.20
CA HIS A 681 -39.15 -9.74 16.23
C HIS A 681 -40.12 -8.72 15.62
N ALA A 682 -41.39 -8.81 16.02
CA ALA A 682 -42.42 -7.91 15.51
C ALA A 682 -42.27 -6.49 16.07
N ASN A 683 -42.86 -5.52 15.36
CA ASN A 683 -43.06 -4.18 15.92
C ASN A 683 -43.86 -4.28 17.24
N GLY A 684 -43.46 -3.54 18.27
CA GLY A 684 -44.06 -3.61 19.59
C GLY A 684 -43.56 -4.75 20.49
N ALA A 685 -42.67 -5.62 20.00
CA ALA A 685 -42.03 -6.65 20.83
C ALA A 685 -41.35 -6.03 22.05
N SER A 686 -41.52 -6.63 23.23
CA SER A 686 -40.93 -6.11 24.47
C SER A 686 -39.41 -6.30 24.48
N ILE A 687 -38.68 -5.32 25.01
CA ILE A 687 -37.25 -5.46 25.31
C ILE A 687 -36.98 -4.91 26.71
N LYS A 688 -36.34 -5.74 27.55
CA LYS A 688 -36.10 -5.45 28.96
C LYS A 688 -34.65 -5.72 29.32
N GLU A 689 -34.09 -4.86 30.15
CA GLU A 689 -32.80 -5.10 30.81
C GLU A 689 -32.93 -6.20 31.87
N VAL A 690 -31.93 -7.06 31.92
CA VAL A 690 -31.87 -8.23 32.79
C VAL A 690 -30.51 -8.37 33.46
N THR A 691 -30.49 -8.88 34.68
CA THR A 691 -29.26 -9.25 35.37
C THR A 691 -28.95 -10.72 35.09
N LEU A 692 -27.81 -10.99 34.44
CA LEU A 692 -27.28 -12.33 34.26
C LEU A 692 -26.13 -12.59 35.26
N THR A 693 -26.26 -13.64 36.07
CA THR A 693 -25.26 -14.04 37.07
C THR A 693 -24.52 -15.29 36.61
N LYS A 694 -23.18 -15.22 36.58
CA LYS A 694 -22.30 -16.35 36.26
C LYS A 694 -22.44 -17.47 37.30
N LYS A 695 -22.53 -18.71 36.82
CA LYS A 695 -22.54 -19.92 37.64
C LYS A 695 -21.15 -20.57 37.63
N THR A 696 -20.84 -21.28 38.71
CA THR A 696 -19.52 -21.87 38.96
C THR A 696 -19.52 -23.37 38.65
N SER A 697 -18.66 -23.81 37.74
CA SER A 697 -18.48 -25.24 37.42
C SER A 697 -17.93 -25.99 38.63
N GLY A 698 -18.39 -27.22 38.85
CA GLY A 698 -18.04 -28.08 39.99
C GLY A 698 -18.78 -27.77 41.29
N THR A 699 -19.33 -26.56 41.45
CA THR A 699 -20.06 -26.15 42.66
C THR A 699 -21.54 -25.90 42.42
N GLN A 700 -21.90 -25.34 41.26
CA GLN A 700 -23.29 -25.03 40.90
C GLN A 700 -23.76 -25.87 39.71
N TYR A 701 -22.85 -26.25 38.81
CA TYR A 701 -23.15 -27.21 37.75
C TYR A 701 -21.96 -28.11 37.43
N THR A 702 -22.24 -29.20 36.74
CA THR A 702 -21.25 -30.02 36.04
C THR A 702 -21.50 -29.94 34.53
N LEU A 703 -20.42 -30.06 33.74
CA LEU A 703 -20.48 -30.04 32.28
C LEU A 703 -20.00 -31.37 31.72
N ASN A 704 -20.85 -32.05 30.96
CA ASN A 704 -20.42 -33.08 30.03
C ASN A 704 -20.12 -32.42 28.68
N SER A 705 -18.84 -32.12 28.44
CA SER A 705 -18.43 -31.44 27.22
C SER A 705 -18.66 -32.26 25.96
N THR A 706 -18.70 -33.59 26.04
CA THR A 706 -18.94 -34.44 24.86
C THR A 706 -20.38 -34.35 24.38
N THR A 707 -21.35 -34.32 25.30
CA THR A 707 -22.78 -34.27 24.98
C THR A 707 -23.37 -32.87 25.03
N GLY A 708 -22.63 -31.88 25.54
CA GLY A 708 -23.14 -30.52 25.76
C GLY A 708 -24.13 -30.43 26.94
N GLN A 709 -24.17 -31.45 27.81
CA GLN A 709 -25.08 -31.43 28.96
C GLN A 709 -24.52 -30.62 30.12
N ILE A 710 -25.34 -29.73 30.64
CA ILE A 710 -25.10 -28.93 31.84
C ILE A 710 -26.07 -29.43 32.90
N THR A 711 -25.53 -30.07 33.93
CA THR A 711 -26.33 -30.62 35.04
C THR A 711 -26.16 -29.75 36.25
N GLU A 712 -27.26 -29.22 36.77
CA GLU A 712 -27.24 -28.49 38.03
C GLU A 712 -26.83 -29.42 39.18
N VAL A 713 -25.93 -28.92 40.02
CA VAL A 713 -25.62 -29.52 41.33
C VAL A 713 -26.05 -28.62 42.48
N ALA A 714 -26.39 -27.37 42.16
CA ALA A 714 -27.15 -26.46 43.01
C ALA A 714 -28.14 -25.69 42.12
N GLU A 715 -29.37 -25.54 42.59
CA GLU A 715 -30.50 -24.92 41.89
C GLU A 715 -30.16 -23.47 41.47
N PHE A 716 -30.52 -23.08 40.24
CA PHE A 716 -30.15 -21.76 39.68
C PHE A 716 -31.13 -20.62 40.00
N GLY A 717 -32.27 -20.94 40.61
CA GLY A 717 -33.42 -20.14 41.01
C GLY A 717 -34.66 -20.53 40.19
N ASN A 718 -35.72 -21.05 40.84
CA ASN A 718 -36.91 -21.53 40.15
C ASN A 718 -37.53 -20.46 39.24
N GLY A 719 -37.70 -20.79 37.96
CA GLY A 719 -38.16 -19.90 36.90
C GLY A 719 -37.07 -19.07 36.22
N ASN A 720 -35.81 -19.11 36.69
CA ASN A 720 -34.71 -18.34 36.09
C ASN A 720 -34.32 -18.92 34.73
N ALA A 721 -34.22 -18.04 33.73
CA ALA A 721 -33.69 -18.40 32.42
C ALA A 721 -32.21 -18.77 32.52
N VAL A 722 -31.82 -19.89 31.90
CA VAL A 722 -30.45 -20.41 31.88
C VAL A 722 -29.86 -20.16 30.50
N LEU A 723 -28.68 -19.56 30.49
CA LEU A 723 -27.94 -19.22 29.28
C LEU A 723 -26.52 -19.77 29.31
N VAL A 724 -25.95 -19.99 28.13
CA VAL A 724 -24.58 -20.46 28.02
C VAL A 724 -23.80 -19.74 26.90
N VAL A 725 -22.51 -19.54 27.15
CA VAL A 725 -21.51 -19.17 26.15
C VAL A 725 -20.45 -20.27 26.11
N TYR A 726 -20.16 -20.81 24.93
CA TYR A 726 -19.21 -21.92 24.76
C TYR A 726 -18.61 -21.95 23.36
N THR A 727 -17.53 -22.71 23.18
CA THR A 727 -16.95 -22.97 21.85
C THR A 727 -17.33 -24.38 21.41
N SER A 728 -17.81 -24.54 20.18
CA SER A 728 -18.10 -25.83 19.55
C SER A 728 -17.61 -25.84 18.11
N ASP A 729 -17.94 -26.88 17.35
CA ASP A 729 -17.63 -26.95 15.92
C ASP A 729 -18.52 -25.97 15.14
N PHE A 730 -17.91 -25.26 14.19
CA PHE A 730 -18.60 -24.47 13.19
C PHE A 730 -19.47 -25.38 12.34
N VAL A 731 -20.70 -24.94 12.12
CA VAL A 731 -21.68 -25.62 11.29
C VAL A 731 -22.07 -24.66 10.17
N MET A 732 -21.93 -25.09 8.92
CA MET A 732 -22.25 -24.28 7.76
C MET A 732 -23.72 -23.86 7.81
N PRO A 733 -24.05 -22.55 7.87
CA PRO A 733 -25.44 -22.13 7.96
C PRO A 733 -26.13 -22.25 6.60
N ALA A 734 -27.46 -22.40 6.62
CA ALA A 734 -28.26 -22.39 5.39
C ALA A 734 -28.35 -21.00 4.73
N ARG A 735 -28.04 -19.95 5.48
CA ARG A 735 -28.12 -18.55 5.05
C ARG A 735 -26.88 -17.77 5.43
N TYR A 736 -26.55 -16.75 4.65
CA TYR A 736 -25.41 -15.88 4.95
C TYR A 736 -25.64 -15.13 6.27
N PRO A 737 -24.62 -15.06 7.16
CA PRO A 737 -24.66 -14.25 8.37
C PRO A 737 -24.60 -12.74 8.04
N PRO A 738 -24.75 -11.84 9.03
CA PRO A 738 -24.51 -10.43 8.82
C PRO A 738 -23.08 -10.15 8.33
N SER A 739 -22.88 -9.07 7.59
CA SER A 739 -21.54 -8.63 7.20
C SER A 739 -20.75 -8.11 8.41
N PHE A 740 -19.44 -7.94 8.21
CA PHE A 740 -18.59 -7.30 9.20
C PHE A 740 -19.03 -5.86 9.45
N ASN A 741 -19.13 -5.50 10.74
CA ASN A 741 -19.66 -4.20 11.16
C ASN A 741 -20.93 -3.84 10.40
N ASP A 742 -21.87 -4.78 10.27
CA ASP A 742 -23.08 -4.54 9.49
C ASP A 742 -23.82 -3.27 9.94
N SER A 743 -24.43 -2.57 8.98
CA SER A 743 -25.21 -1.37 9.25
C SER A 743 -26.33 -1.21 8.21
N PRO A 744 -27.27 -0.29 8.45
CA PRO A 744 -28.27 0.06 7.44
C PRO A 744 -27.73 0.86 6.24
N THR A 745 -26.48 1.34 6.27
CA THR A 745 -25.91 2.18 5.20
C THR A 745 -25.67 1.39 3.92
N PHE A 746 -25.07 0.20 4.04
CA PHE A 746 -24.93 -0.73 2.91
C PHE A 746 -26.07 -1.76 2.88
N ASP A 747 -26.82 -1.74 1.78
CA ASP A 747 -27.95 -2.63 1.53
C ASP A 747 -27.66 -3.63 0.41
N GLU A 748 -28.70 -4.31 -0.07
CA GLU A 748 -28.60 -5.26 -1.18
C GLU A 748 -28.04 -4.62 -2.47
N THR A 749 -28.24 -3.30 -2.70
CA THR A 749 -27.68 -2.60 -3.88
C THR A 749 -26.16 -2.53 -3.85
N TRP A 750 -25.54 -2.75 -2.68
CA TRP A 750 -24.10 -2.86 -2.50
C TRP A 750 -23.59 -4.31 -2.49
N GLY A 751 -24.46 -5.29 -2.73
CA GLY A 751 -24.12 -6.72 -2.78
C GLY A 751 -24.23 -7.42 -1.42
N LYS A 752 -25.01 -6.87 -0.47
CA LYS A 752 -25.26 -7.47 0.85
C LYS A 752 -26.12 -8.72 0.70
N TRP A 753 -25.59 -9.87 1.13
CA TRP A 753 -26.31 -11.15 1.06
C TRP A 753 -26.80 -11.65 2.42
N SER A 754 -26.61 -10.89 3.50
CA SER A 754 -27.08 -11.25 4.84
C SER A 754 -28.54 -11.73 4.84
N GLY A 755 -28.78 -12.94 5.35
CA GLY A 755 -30.12 -13.55 5.41
C GLY A 755 -30.62 -14.22 4.12
N LYS A 756 -29.87 -14.15 3.01
CA LYS A 756 -30.15 -14.93 1.78
C LYS A 756 -29.58 -16.34 1.88
N ASP A 757 -30.10 -17.26 1.08
CA ASP A 757 -29.66 -18.66 1.07
C ASP A 757 -28.23 -18.78 0.56
N ILE A 758 -27.45 -19.73 1.08
CA ILE A 758 -26.08 -19.93 0.61
C ILE A 758 -26.07 -20.39 -0.85
N VAL A 759 -25.13 -19.85 -1.63
CA VAL A 759 -24.99 -20.15 -3.07
C VAL A 759 -24.02 -21.30 -3.28
N SER A 760 -24.36 -22.23 -4.19
CA SER A 760 -23.40 -23.26 -4.62
C SER A 760 -22.21 -22.62 -5.34
N GLY A 761 -20.99 -22.93 -4.93
CA GLY A 761 -19.80 -22.32 -5.51
C GLY A 761 -18.49 -22.75 -4.85
N THR A 762 -17.43 -22.03 -5.19
CA THR A 762 -16.12 -22.14 -4.54
C THR A 762 -16.06 -21.23 -3.33
N TYR A 763 -15.64 -21.76 -2.18
CA TYR A 763 -15.48 -21.04 -0.92
C TYR A 763 -14.04 -21.19 -0.43
N ARG A 764 -13.58 -20.28 0.44
CA ARG A 764 -12.19 -20.21 0.86
C ARG A 764 -12.05 -20.13 2.37
N VAL A 765 -11.25 -21.03 2.93
CA VAL A 765 -10.77 -20.95 4.32
C VAL A 765 -9.33 -20.44 4.34
N GLY A 766 -9.03 -19.59 5.31
CA GLY A 766 -7.68 -19.12 5.63
C GLY A 766 -7.26 -19.53 7.04
N LEU A 767 -6.04 -20.04 7.20
CA LEU A 767 -5.39 -20.30 8.48
C LEU A 767 -4.07 -19.53 8.58
N PHE A 768 -3.77 -18.98 9.76
CA PHE A 768 -2.55 -18.23 9.98
C PHE A 768 -2.13 -18.27 11.45
N GLY A 769 -0.86 -18.64 11.66
CA GLY A 769 -0.27 -18.84 12.98
C GLY A 769 0.43 -17.59 13.49
N PHE A 770 0.46 -17.43 14.81
CA PHE A 770 1.11 -16.34 15.52
C PHE A 770 1.99 -16.86 16.64
N TYR A 771 3.10 -16.18 16.87
CA TYR A 771 3.80 -16.22 18.15
C TYR A 771 4.69 -14.99 18.29
N ASP A 772 5.09 -14.69 19.52
CA ASP A 772 6.08 -13.64 19.79
C ASP A 772 7.47 -14.25 19.85
N TRP A 773 8.39 -13.72 19.05
CA TRP A 773 9.81 -14.05 19.10
C TRP A 773 10.59 -12.92 19.75
N ASN A 774 11.24 -13.23 20.86
CA ASN A 774 12.09 -12.30 21.58
C ASN A 774 13.53 -12.44 21.09
N TYR A 775 14.08 -11.35 20.55
CA TYR A 775 15.46 -11.26 20.13
C TYR A 775 16.21 -10.31 21.07
N ALA A 776 17.18 -10.84 21.81
CA ALA A 776 18.00 -10.07 22.74
C ALA A 776 19.34 -9.70 22.08
N LEU A 777 19.63 -8.41 22.01
CA LEU A 777 20.87 -7.87 21.45
C LEU A 777 21.27 -6.60 22.23
N TYR A 778 22.57 -6.43 22.48
CA TYR A 778 23.12 -5.26 23.20
C TYR A 778 22.48 -4.97 24.58
N GLY A 779 22.01 -6.01 25.27
CA GLY A 779 21.34 -5.87 26.58
C GLY A 779 19.87 -5.44 26.49
N GLU A 780 19.33 -5.26 25.29
CA GLU A 780 17.94 -4.95 25.04
C GLU A 780 17.20 -6.15 24.44
N THR A 781 15.91 -6.27 24.70
CA THR A 781 15.06 -7.27 24.04
C THR A 781 14.09 -6.58 23.09
N THR A 782 14.10 -7.02 21.84
CA THR A 782 13.11 -6.64 20.83
C THR A 782 12.15 -7.81 20.65
N THR A 783 10.85 -7.56 20.85
CA THR A 783 9.81 -8.56 20.63
C THR A 783 9.23 -8.36 19.24
N TYR A 784 9.37 -9.37 18.40
CA TYR A 784 8.74 -9.43 17.09
C TYR A 784 7.53 -10.34 17.19
N THR A 785 6.32 -9.78 17.03
CA THR A 785 5.14 -10.61 16.79
C THR A 785 5.23 -11.15 15.36
N LEU A 786 5.24 -12.46 15.23
CA LEU A 786 5.36 -13.15 13.97
C LEU A 786 4.01 -13.67 13.53
N MET A 787 3.80 -13.66 12.22
CA MET A 787 2.67 -14.35 11.60
C MET A 787 3.16 -15.18 10.43
N SER A 788 2.57 -16.35 10.25
CA SER A 788 2.84 -17.17 9.07
C SER A 788 2.37 -16.46 7.79
N PRO A 789 2.98 -16.76 6.63
CA PRO A 789 2.40 -16.46 5.32
C PRO A 789 0.96 -16.98 5.17
N PRO A 790 0.22 -16.53 4.13
CA PRO A 790 -1.19 -16.86 3.96
C PRO A 790 -1.36 -18.34 3.62
N ALA A 791 -1.97 -19.12 4.53
CA ALA A 791 -2.44 -20.46 4.19
C ALA A 791 -3.92 -20.35 3.79
N VAL A 792 -4.22 -20.47 2.50
CA VAL A 792 -5.60 -20.49 2.02
C VAL A 792 -5.90 -21.79 1.28
N LYS A 793 -7.14 -22.26 1.37
CA LYS A 793 -7.61 -23.41 0.61
C LYS A 793 -9.03 -23.19 0.14
N ASP A 794 -9.26 -23.46 -1.14
CA ASP A 794 -10.58 -23.47 -1.73
C ASP A 794 -11.26 -24.83 -1.54
N PHE A 795 -12.58 -24.81 -1.38
CA PHE A 795 -13.41 -26.00 -1.27
C PHE A 795 -14.80 -25.75 -1.89
N LEU A 796 -15.54 -26.84 -2.14
CA LEU A 796 -16.85 -26.81 -2.79
C LEU A 796 -17.97 -26.70 -1.75
N VAL A 797 -18.98 -25.90 -2.08
CA VAL A 797 -20.23 -25.80 -1.32
C VAL A 797 -21.43 -26.12 -2.20
N GLY A 798 -22.39 -26.87 -1.66
CA GLY A 798 -23.64 -27.20 -2.31
C GLY A 798 -23.45 -28.07 -3.55
N THR A 799 -24.12 -27.70 -4.64
CA THR A 799 -24.14 -28.50 -5.88
C THR A 799 -22.90 -28.33 -6.77
N ALA A 800 -21.97 -27.43 -6.41
CA ALA A 800 -20.78 -27.13 -7.22
C ALA A 800 -19.93 -28.39 -7.50
N THR A 801 -19.38 -28.50 -8.71
CA THR A 801 -18.63 -29.70 -9.15
C THR A 801 -17.15 -29.45 -9.38
N ALA A 802 -16.71 -28.19 -9.44
CA ALA A 802 -15.33 -27.83 -9.70
C ALA A 802 -14.94 -26.55 -8.96
N ILE A 803 -13.70 -26.51 -8.48
CA ILE A 803 -13.09 -25.31 -7.91
C ILE A 803 -12.78 -24.38 -9.08
N VAL A 804 -13.29 -23.15 -9.00
CA VAL A 804 -13.02 -22.10 -9.98
C VAL A 804 -12.08 -21.11 -9.33
N ALA A 805 -10.86 -21.03 -9.87
CA ALA A 805 -9.85 -20.10 -9.39
C ALA A 805 -10.35 -18.65 -9.49
N SER A 806 -10.06 -17.86 -8.46
CA SER A 806 -10.37 -16.43 -8.50
C SER A 806 -9.39 -15.75 -9.44
N HIS A 807 -9.85 -14.78 -10.23
CA HIS A 807 -8.95 -13.93 -11.03
C HIS A 807 -7.93 -13.16 -10.16
N LEU A 808 -8.16 -13.10 -8.85
CA LEU A 808 -7.30 -12.43 -7.88
C LEU A 808 -6.16 -13.32 -7.35
N ASP A 809 -6.15 -14.62 -7.70
CA ASP A 809 -5.08 -15.53 -7.24
C ASP A 809 -3.73 -15.23 -7.91
N SER A 810 -3.71 -14.53 -9.05
CA SER A 810 -2.49 -14.06 -9.72
C SER A 810 -1.99 -12.68 -9.23
N PHE A 811 -2.70 -12.02 -8.31
CA PHE A 811 -2.37 -10.66 -7.86
C PHE A 811 -1.20 -10.55 -6.88
N PRO A 812 -0.89 -11.54 -6.00
CA PRO A 812 0.18 -11.39 -5.03
C PRO A 812 1.52 -10.98 -5.64
N SER A 813 1.94 -11.63 -6.73
CA SER A 813 3.18 -11.30 -7.45
C SER A 813 3.18 -9.88 -8.05
N ASN A 814 2.00 -9.39 -8.45
CA ASN A 814 1.87 -8.03 -8.97
C ASN A 814 2.04 -7.01 -7.83
N CYS A 815 1.45 -7.25 -6.66
CA CYS A 815 1.66 -6.41 -5.49
C CYS A 815 3.13 -6.44 -5.03
N GLU A 816 3.76 -7.60 -5.07
CA GLU A 816 5.18 -7.81 -4.72
C GLU A 816 6.16 -7.15 -5.71
N THR A 817 5.65 -6.60 -6.81
CA THR A 817 6.44 -5.74 -7.68
C THR A 817 6.89 -4.50 -6.89
N CYS A 818 5.99 -3.84 -6.16
CA CYS A 818 6.37 -2.67 -5.33
C CYS A 818 6.60 -3.02 -3.86
N HIS A 819 5.79 -3.94 -3.33
CA HIS A 819 5.84 -4.36 -1.93
C HIS A 819 6.79 -5.55 -1.76
N ASN A 820 7.38 -5.75 -0.58
CA ASN A 820 8.06 -7.01 -0.28
C ASN A 820 7.09 -8.10 0.11
N ASP A 821 6.04 -7.67 0.80
CA ASP A 821 4.93 -8.46 1.29
C ASP A 821 3.83 -7.47 1.67
N ILE A 822 2.60 -7.96 1.80
CA ILE A 822 1.46 -7.18 2.27
C ILE A 822 1.21 -7.51 3.74
N ILE A 823 1.77 -6.69 4.62
CA ILE A 823 1.59 -6.65 6.07
C ILE A 823 0.64 -5.54 6.55
N PHE A 824 -0.47 -5.89 7.19
CA PHE A 824 -1.40 -4.95 7.86
C PHE A 824 -1.89 -5.49 9.21
N HIS A 825 -2.62 -4.69 10.00
CA HIS A 825 -3.09 -5.09 11.34
C HIS A 825 -1.95 -5.52 12.28
N GLY A 826 -0.88 -4.74 12.30
CA GLY A 826 0.31 -5.00 13.12
C GLY A 826 1.28 -5.97 12.47
N GLN A 827 0.82 -7.15 12.01
CA GLN A 827 1.70 -8.22 11.49
C GLN A 827 1.01 -9.21 10.53
N ARG A 828 -0.21 -8.93 10.02
CA ARG A 828 -0.92 -9.86 9.11
C ARG A 828 -0.42 -9.77 7.68
N ARG A 829 0.08 -10.88 7.17
CA ARG A 829 0.82 -11.05 5.93
C ARG A 829 0.00 -11.69 4.81
N GLY A 830 0.34 -11.36 3.56
CA GLY A 830 -0.13 -12.05 2.36
C GLY A 830 -1.48 -11.57 1.82
N PHE A 831 -1.50 -11.23 0.53
CA PHE A 831 -2.71 -10.77 -0.16
C PHE A 831 -3.85 -11.79 -0.10
N GLN A 832 -3.60 -13.08 -0.34
CA GLN A 832 -4.67 -14.07 -0.40
C GLN A 832 -5.39 -14.24 0.94
N LEU A 833 -4.66 -14.15 2.06
CA LEU A 833 -5.29 -14.20 3.38
C LEU A 833 -6.09 -12.93 3.65
N CYS A 834 -5.54 -11.76 3.36
CA CYS A 834 -6.26 -10.50 3.50
C CYS A 834 -7.57 -10.51 2.70
N PHE A 835 -7.54 -11.11 1.50
CA PHE A 835 -8.72 -11.26 0.65
C PHE A 835 -9.84 -12.09 1.31
N VAL A 836 -9.52 -13.10 2.16
CA VAL A 836 -10.57 -13.87 2.88
C VAL A 836 -11.48 -12.94 3.68
N CYS A 837 -10.94 -11.87 4.28
CA CYS A 837 -11.74 -10.91 5.04
C CYS A 837 -12.18 -9.72 4.17
N HIS A 838 -11.27 -9.09 3.45
CA HIS A 838 -11.51 -7.84 2.73
C HIS A 838 -12.25 -8.02 1.38
N ALA A 839 -12.54 -9.26 0.97
CA ALA A 839 -13.50 -9.51 -0.09
C ALA A 839 -14.96 -9.44 0.38
N SER A 840 -15.20 -9.46 1.70
CA SER A 840 -16.54 -9.57 2.29
C SER A 840 -17.41 -8.39 1.92
N ALA A 841 -18.47 -8.63 1.14
CA ALA A 841 -19.37 -7.60 0.68
C ALA A 841 -20.01 -6.83 1.84
N CYS A 842 -20.23 -5.52 1.63
CA CYS A 842 -20.91 -4.63 2.57
C CYS A 842 -20.31 -4.63 3.98
N TRP A 843 -18.99 -4.84 4.06
CA TRP A 843 -18.22 -4.57 5.27
C TRP A 843 -18.10 -3.05 5.44
N GLU A 844 -18.48 -2.52 6.60
CA GLU A 844 -18.17 -1.15 7.03
C GLU A 844 -16.91 -1.07 7.89
N ASP A 845 -16.18 0.05 7.80
CA ASP A 845 -15.10 0.28 8.75
C ASP A 845 -15.67 0.43 10.17
N ARG A 846 -14.82 0.47 11.20
CA ARG A 846 -15.31 0.46 12.57
C ARG A 846 -15.96 1.81 12.88
N PRO A 847 -17.28 1.88 12.97
CA PRO A 847 -17.97 3.16 12.93
C PRO A 847 -18.19 3.70 14.35
N LYS A 848 -18.65 4.95 14.41
CA LYS A 848 -19.03 5.64 15.64
C LYS A 848 -19.98 4.84 16.54
N TYR A 849 -20.77 3.91 15.99
CA TYR A 849 -21.67 3.08 16.79
C TYR A 849 -20.99 1.98 17.61
N VAL A 850 -19.65 1.85 17.56
CA VAL A 850 -18.91 0.97 18.48
C VAL A 850 -18.30 1.74 19.66
N ALA A 851 -17.89 2.99 19.43
CA ALA A 851 -17.35 3.87 20.44
C ALA A 851 -17.78 5.31 20.12
N ALA A 852 -18.52 5.95 21.03
CA ALA A 852 -19.18 7.23 20.78
C ALA A 852 -18.20 8.37 20.41
N ASN A 853 -16.95 8.26 20.83
CA ASN A 853 -15.86 9.21 20.56
C ASN A 853 -15.05 8.87 19.30
N ALA A 854 -15.32 7.75 18.62
CA ALA A 854 -14.73 7.46 17.33
C ALA A 854 -15.25 8.44 16.25
N PRO A 855 -14.41 8.80 15.26
CA PRO A 855 -14.86 9.58 14.11
C PRO A 855 -16.02 8.92 13.38
N ASP A 856 -16.89 9.74 12.77
CA ASP A 856 -17.91 9.24 11.85
C ASP A 856 -17.27 9.00 10.49
N THR A 857 -17.44 7.78 9.96
CA THR A 857 -16.87 7.30 8.69
C THR A 857 -17.98 6.77 7.80
N THR A 858 -19.05 7.57 7.65
CA THR A 858 -20.18 7.26 6.77
C THR A 858 -19.70 6.85 5.36
N ASP A 859 -20.33 5.82 4.80
CA ASP A 859 -20.01 5.25 3.48
C ASP A 859 -18.57 4.71 3.31
N THR A 860 -17.87 4.46 4.42
CA THR A 860 -16.52 3.90 4.38
C THR A 860 -16.55 2.39 4.48
N THR A 861 -16.22 1.73 3.37
CA THR A 861 -16.04 0.28 3.31
C THR A 861 -14.56 -0.10 3.19
N PRO A 862 -14.02 -0.97 4.06
CA PRO A 862 -12.67 -1.50 3.94
C PRO A 862 -12.60 -2.70 2.98
N THR A 863 -13.59 -2.89 2.10
CA THR A 863 -13.50 -3.91 1.06
C THR A 863 -12.41 -3.58 0.05
N PHE A 864 -11.64 -4.57 -0.39
CA PHE A 864 -10.49 -4.36 -1.28
C PHE A 864 -10.85 -3.73 -2.62
N ARG A 865 -12.08 -3.92 -3.11
CA ARG A 865 -12.57 -3.25 -4.32
C ARG A 865 -12.60 -1.72 -4.24
N THR A 866 -12.75 -1.19 -3.03
CA THR A 866 -12.84 0.25 -2.77
C THR A 866 -11.58 0.75 -2.07
N MET A 867 -11.15 0.06 -1.01
CA MET A 867 -10.05 0.47 -0.14
C MET A 867 -8.71 0.51 -0.88
N ILE A 868 -8.36 -0.54 -1.65
CA ILE A 868 -7.07 -0.58 -2.36
C ILE A 868 -6.98 0.58 -3.37
N HIS A 869 -8.05 0.82 -4.11
CA HIS A 869 -8.10 1.93 -5.05
C HIS A 869 -8.01 3.30 -4.36
N LYS A 870 -8.73 3.52 -3.26
CA LYS A 870 -8.63 4.77 -2.48
C LYS A 870 -7.24 4.97 -1.88
N ILE A 871 -6.62 3.94 -1.33
CA ILE A 871 -5.27 4.00 -0.76
C ILE A 871 -4.25 4.40 -1.83
N HIS A 872 -4.30 3.78 -3.01
CA HIS A 872 -3.36 4.09 -4.08
C HIS A 872 -3.69 5.40 -4.79
N ARG A 873 -4.96 5.80 -4.88
CA ARG A 873 -5.32 7.14 -5.33
C ARG A 873 -4.82 8.19 -4.34
N GLY A 874 -4.91 7.91 -3.04
CA GLY A 874 -4.27 8.64 -1.95
C GLY A 874 -4.43 10.16 -2.09
N LYS A 875 -3.30 10.86 -2.24
CA LYS A 875 -3.22 12.31 -2.41
C LYS A 875 -3.92 12.85 -3.66
N GLU A 876 -4.18 12.02 -4.66
CA GLU A 876 -4.91 12.40 -5.88
C GLU A 876 -6.43 12.22 -5.79
N LEU A 877 -6.95 11.82 -4.62
CA LEU A 877 -8.38 11.87 -4.33
C LEU A 877 -8.82 13.33 -4.20
N ALA A 878 -9.99 13.67 -4.74
CA ALA A 878 -10.57 14.99 -4.59
C ALA A 878 -10.91 15.29 -3.11
N ASN A 879 -11.21 14.25 -2.34
CA ASN A 879 -11.51 14.33 -0.91
C ASN A 879 -10.48 13.54 -0.06
N ALA A 880 -9.19 13.60 -0.45
CA ALA A 880 -8.09 12.90 0.23
C ALA A 880 -8.04 13.15 1.75
N SER A 881 -8.33 14.38 2.19
CA SER A 881 -8.25 14.80 3.60
C SER A 881 -9.37 14.26 4.47
N THR A 882 -10.45 13.75 3.88
CA THR A 882 -11.59 13.19 4.63
C THR A 882 -11.63 11.67 4.59
N TYR A 883 -10.87 11.03 3.69
CA TYR A 883 -10.81 9.58 3.64
C TYR A 883 -10.05 9.01 4.84
N THR A 884 -10.82 8.47 5.76
CA THR A 884 -10.36 7.91 7.04
C THR A 884 -10.92 6.51 7.18
N VAL A 885 -10.08 5.56 7.58
CA VAL A 885 -10.52 4.21 7.97
C VAL A 885 -10.31 4.04 9.46
N VAL A 886 -11.36 3.67 10.17
CA VAL A 886 -11.30 3.39 11.60
C VAL A 886 -11.21 1.87 11.81
N GLY A 887 -10.12 1.45 12.46
CA GLY A 887 -9.80 0.06 12.76
C GLY A 887 -9.84 -0.26 14.27
N PHE A 888 -9.44 -1.48 14.61
CA PHE A 888 -9.30 -1.93 16.00
C PHE A 888 -8.02 -1.39 16.65
N ALA A 889 -8.08 -1.06 17.94
CA ALA A 889 -6.90 -0.81 18.77
C ALA A 889 -6.93 -1.66 20.05
N THR A 890 -5.75 -1.86 20.65
CA THR A 890 -5.57 -2.63 21.88
C THR A 890 -5.92 -1.86 23.16
N THR A 891 -6.10 -0.54 23.04
CA THR A 891 -6.50 0.38 24.10
C THR A 891 -7.89 0.03 24.67
N ALA A 892 -8.11 0.34 25.95
CA ALA A 892 -9.40 0.12 26.60
C ALA A 892 -10.49 1.08 26.06
N TYR A 893 -11.75 0.66 26.15
CA TYR A 893 -12.90 1.52 25.89
C TYR A 893 -12.84 2.78 26.79
N PRO A 894 -13.20 3.99 26.29
CA PRO A 894 -13.82 4.27 25.00
C PRO A 894 -12.84 4.42 23.83
N ASN A 895 -11.53 4.36 24.05
CA ASN A 895 -10.52 4.64 23.04
C ASN A 895 -10.06 3.38 22.26
N ASN A 896 -10.88 2.34 22.18
CA ASN A 896 -10.50 1.03 21.63
C ASN A 896 -10.57 0.95 20.09
N TYR A 897 -10.17 2.03 19.43
CA TYR A 897 -10.11 2.17 17.97
C TYR A 897 -8.82 2.87 17.55
N ALA A 898 -8.41 2.65 16.31
CA ALA A 898 -7.29 3.34 15.68
C ALA A 898 -7.77 4.00 14.39
N THR A 899 -7.37 5.24 14.18
CA THR A 899 -7.71 6.01 12.98
C THR A 899 -6.53 6.00 12.02
N THR A 900 -6.76 5.66 10.75
CA THR A 900 -5.74 5.69 9.71
C THR A 900 -6.21 6.54 8.54
N THR A 901 -5.35 7.46 8.09
CA THR A 901 -5.57 8.30 6.91
C THR A 901 -4.62 7.90 5.79
N PHE A 902 -5.03 8.14 4.55
CA PHE A 902 -4.23 7.78 3.37
C PHE A 902 -4.05 8.96 2.40
N GLY A 903 -4.49 10.15 2.80
CA GLY A 903 -4.47 11.35 1.96
C GLY A 903 -3.06 11.85 1.58
N ASP A 904 -2.02 11.37 2.25
CA ASP A 904 -0.63 11.73 1.94
C ASP A 904 0.07 10.69 1.06
N LEU A 905 -0.54 9.52 0.83
CA LEU A 905 0.05 8.47 0.01
C LEU A 905 0.06 8.85 -1.46
N LYS A 906 1.14 8.49 -2.16
CA LYS A 906 1.27 8.63 -3.61
C LYS A 906 1.57 7.28 -4.22
N PHE A 907 0.93 6.95 -5.34
CA PHE A 907 1.23 5.74 -6.07
C PHE A 907 2.47 5.93 -6.97
N PRO A 908 3.50 5.06 -6.88
CA PRO A 908 4.79 5.28 -7.56
C PRO A 908 4.81 5.28 -9.10
N PRO A 909 3.94 4.54 -9.82
CA PRO A 909 3.99 4.48 -11.28
C PRO A 909 3.90 5.83 -11.99
N MET A 910 4.70 5.98 -13.04
CA MET A 910 4.90 7.20 -13.82
C MET A 910 4.92 6.88 -15.32
N PRO A 911 4.46 7.80 -16.19
CA PRO A 911 3.59 8.92 -15.86
C PRO A 911 2.15 8.43 -15.59
N GLY A 912 1.38 9.14 -14.78
CA GLY A 912 -0.06 8.89 -14.65
C GLY A 912 -0.51 7.93 -13.54
N THR A 913 0.38 7.58 -12.60
CA THR A 913 0.01 7.00 -11.29
C THR A 913 -0.95 5.83 -11.40
N VAL A 914 -2.14 5.90 -10.78
CA VAL A 914 -3.09 4.78 -10.68
C VAL A 914 -3.74 4.38 -12.01
N LYS A 915 -3.43 5.11 -13.10
CA LYS A 915 -3.86 4.76 -14.46
C LYS A 915 -3.14 3.54 -15.03
N HIS A 916 -2.02 3.13 -14.44
CA HIS A 916 -1.33 1.89 -14.80
C HIS A 916 -2.07 0.66 -14.23
N CYS A 917 -3.29 0.38 -14.73
CA CYS A 917 -4.15 -0.68 -14.20
C CYS A 917 -3.46 -2.06 -14.25
N ASN A 918 -2.63 -2.30 -15.27
CA ASN A 918 -1.85 -3.52 -15.43
C ASN A 918 -0.80 -3.74 -14.32
N THR A 919 -0.36 -2.69 -13.61
CA THR A 919 0.54 -2.83 -12.45
C THR A 919 -0.08 -3.73 -11.38
N CYS A 920 -1.40 -3.66 -11.19
CA CYS A 920 -2.10 -4.49 -10.21
C CYS A 920 -2.82 -5.68 -10.85
N HIS A 921 -3.50 -5.45 -11.98
CA HIS A 921 -4.34 -6.45 -12.64
C HIS A 921 -3.61 -7.35 -13.65
N GLY A 922 -2.32 -7.09 -13.89
CA GLY A 922 -1.49 -7.85 -14.81
C GLY A 922 -2.01 -7.80 -16.26
N ALA A 923 -1.79 -8.88 -17.00
CA ALA A 923 -2.24 -9.04 -18.38
C ALA A 923 -3.74 -9.41 -18.52
N SER A 924 -4.46 -9.54 -17.41
CA SER A 924 -5.89 -9.86 -17.45
C SER A 924 -6.68 -8.75 -18.13
N ASN A 925 -7.79 -9.08 -18.78
CA ASN A 925 -8.77 -8.11 -19.28
C ASN A 925 -10.00 -7.98 -18.38
N THR A 926 -10.08 -8.77 -17.30
CA THR A 926 -11.27 -8.83 -16.41
C THR A 926 -11.50 -7.54 -15.61
N TRP A 927 -10.53 -6.63 -15.56
CA TRP A 927 -10.65 -5.34 -14.86
C TRP A 927 -11.33 -4.25 -15.69
N LYS A 928 -11.52 -4.48 -17.00
CA LYS A 928 -12.13 -3.51 -17.91
C LYS A 928 -13.61 -3.28 -17.62
N GLU A 929 -14.26 -4.25 -16.99
CA GLU A 929 -15.62 -4.14 -16.45
C GLU A 929 -15.65 -4.75 -15.04
N PRO A 930 -16.26 -4.09 -14.04
CA PRO A 930 -16.38 -4.68 -12.72
C PRO A 930 -17.19 -5.99 -12.77
N SER A 931 -16.96 -6.94 -11.86
CA SER A 931 -17.73 -8.19 -11.84
C SER A 931 -19.13 -8.02 -11.24
N ASP A 932 -20.11 -8.82 -11.69
CA ASP A 932 -21.46 -8.89 -11.11
C ASP A 932 -21.43 -9.43 -9.66
N ARG A 933 -22.31 -8.96 -8.80
CA ARG A 933 -22.39 -9.39 -7.38
C ARG A 933 -23.82 -9.70 -6.95
N SER A 934 -24.73 -9.85 -7.90
CA SER A 934 -26.12 -10.17 -7.62
C SER A 934 -26.26 -11.61 -7.11
N HIS A 935 -27.13 -11.78 -6.11
CA HIS A 935 -27.51 -13.11 -5.67
C HIS A 935 -28.23 -13.85 -6.82
N PRO A 936 -27.81 -15.06 -7.22
CA PRO A 936 -28.30 -15.68 -8.45
C PRO A 936 -29.80 -16.00 -8.44
N THR A 937 -30.39 -16.21 -7.26
CA THR A 937 -31.80 -16.63 -7.12
C THR A 937 -32.66 -15.70 -6.27
N GLN A 938 -32.07 -14.73 -5.57
CA GLN A 938 -32.75 -13.93 -4.53
C GLN A 938 -32.33 -12.45 -4.59
N GLN A 939 -31.85 -11.97 -5.74
CA GLN A 939 -31.60 -10.55 -5.94
C GLN A 939 -32.93 -9.82 -6.19
N VAL A 940 -33.27 -8.84 -5.33
CA VAL A 940 -34.52 -8.07 -5.45
C VAL A 940 -34.26 -6.64 -5.93
N LEU A 941 -33.20 -6.01 -5.42
CA LEU A 941 -32.80 -4.67 -5.84
C LEU A 941 -31.67 -4.69 -6.90
N PRO A 942 -31.63 -3.75 -7.86
CA PRO A 942 -30.51 -3.64 -8.78
C PRO A 942 -29.19 -3.29 -8.08
N LEU A 943 -28.09 -3.83 -8.59
CA LEU A 943 -26.76 -3.70 -8.00
C LEU A 943 -26.01 -2.47 -8.53
N ARG A 944 -25.33 -1.76 -7.62
CA ARG A 944 -24.34 -0.71 -7.91
C ARG A 944 -22.96 -1.32 -8.17
N GLN A 945 -22.77 -1.87 -9.36
CA GLN A 945 -21.58 -2.59 -9.78
C GLN A 945 -20.39 -1.65 -10.06
N TRP A 946 -20.65 -0.53 -10.73
CA TRP A 946 -19.68 0.46 -11.17
C TRP A 946 -19.34 1.46 -10.07
N ASN A 947 -20.32 2.03 -9.36
CA ASN A 947 -20.09 3.03 -8.32
C ASN A 947 -19.12 2.52 -7.23
N ALA A 948 -19.27 1.26 -6.82
CA ALA A 948 -18.42 0.67 -5.78
C ALA A 948 -16.91 0.69 -6.11
N VAL A 949 -16.56 0.70 -7.40
CA VAL A 949 -15.18 0.71 -7.90
C VAL A 949 -14.81 2.07 -8.48
N CYS A 950 -15.61 2.62 -9.39
CA CYS A 950 -15.31 3.90 -10.02
C CYS A 950 -15.38 5.06 -9.02
N GLY A 951 -16.36 5.06 -8.11
CA GLY A 951 -16.51 6.05 -7.05
C GLY A 951 -15.38 6.02 -6.01
N SER A 952 -14.59 4.94 -5.97
CA SER A 952 -13.44 4.87 -5.05
C SER A 952 -12.32 5.81 -5.51
N CYS A 953 -12.09 5.96 -6.82
CA CYS A 953 -11.09 6.87 -7.39
C CYS A 953 -11.68 8.21 -7.85
N HIS A 954 -12.94 8.20 -8.30
CA HIS A 954 -13.67 9.38 -8.78
C HIS A 954 -14.59 9.92 -7.67
N ASP A 955 -13.99 10.48 -6.63
CA ASP A 955 -14.67 10.87 -5.40
C ASP A 955 -15.09 12.35 -5.34
N SER A 956 -14.87 13.14 -6.40
CA SER A 956 -15.28 14.55 -6.44
C SER A 956 -16.80 14.70 -6.45
N ASN A 957 -17.31 15.83 -5.93
CA ASN A 957 -18.76 16.10 -5.93
C ASN A 957 -19.39 16.02 -7.33
N ALA A 958 -18.67 16.49 -8.37
CA ALA A 958 -19.13 16.40 -9.75
C ALA A 958 -19.18 14.96 -10.27
N ALA A 959 -18.18 14.14 -9.93
CA ALA A 959 -18.18 12.72 -10.29
C ALA A 959 -19.29 11.95 -9.58
N GLN A 960 -19.49 12.21 -8.28
CA GLN A 960 -20.56 11.60 -7.49
C GLN A 960 -21.95 12.00 -8.02
N ALA A 961 -22.14 13.28 -8.39
CA ALA A 961 -23.37 13.73 -9.05
C ALA A 961 -23.57 13.06 -10.42
N HIS A 962 -22.52 12.91 -11.22
CA HIS A 962 -22.58 12.19 -12.48
C HIS A 962 -22.98 10.73 -12.30
N ILE A 963 -22.39 10.02 -11.33
CA ILE A 963 -22.76 8.64 -11.00
C ILE A 963 -24.23 8.57 -10.57
N ALA A 964 -24.67 9.47 -9.69
CA ALA A 964 -26.06 9.53 -9.21
C ALA A 964 -27.06 9.79 -10.36
N LEU A 965 -26.76 10.72 -11.28
CA LEU A 965 -27.61 11.02 -12.44
C LEU A 965 -27.72 9.83 -13.41
N ASN A 966 -26.70 8.97 -13.45
CA ASN A 966 -26.68 7.76 -14.27
C ASN A 966 -27.08 6.51 -13.49
N THR A 967 -27.66 6.69 -12.29
CA THR A 967 -28.19 5.61 -11.45
C THR A 967 -29.68 5.85 -11.24
N SER A 968 -30.52 4.88 -11.62
CA SER A 968 -31.97 4.94 -11.42
C SER A 968 -32.44 3.68 -10.70
N ALA A 969 -33.10 3.86 -9.54
CA ALA A 969 -33.56 2.77 -8.68
C ALA A 969 -32.46 1.72 -8.37
N GLY A 970 -31.21 2.14 -8.25
CA GLY A 970 -30.04 1.27 -8.02
C GLY A 970 -29.39 0.71 -9.28
N SER A 971 -30.06 0.78 -10.44
CA SER A 971 -29.51 0.35 -11.73
C SER A 971 -28.59 1.42 -12.31
N GLU A 972 -27.38 1.03 -12.71
CA GLU A 972 -26.40 1.93 -13.29
C GLU A 972 -26.36 1.82 -14.82
N ALA A 973 -26.40 2.97 -15.49
CA ALA A 973 -26.27 3.05 -16.95
C ALA A 973 -24.80 3.18 -17.42
N CYS A 974 -23.83 3.05 -16.51
CA CYS A 974 -22.40 3.33 -16.74
C CYS A 974 -21.82 2.58 -17.94
N ALA A 975 -22.18 1.29 -18.12
CA ALA A 975 -21.69 0.46 -19.22
C ALA A 975 -22.07 0.98 -20.62
N THR A 976 -23.09 1.83 -20.73
CA THR A 976 -23.50 2.45 -22.01
C THR A 976 -22.39 3.33 -22.59
N CYS A 977 -21.62 4.00 -21.73
CA CYS A 977 -20.57 4.94 -22.10
C CYS A 977 -19.15 4.41 -21.76
N HIS A 978 -19.03 3.66 -20.66
CA HIS A 978 -17.76 3.18 -20.11
C HIS A 978 -17.51 1.68 -20.30
N GLY A 979 -18.48 0.94 -20.84
CA GLY A 979 -18.31 -0.49 -21.17
C GLY A 979 -17.32 -0.72 -22.30
N GLN A 980 -16.92 -1.97 -22.50
CA GLN A 980 -15.93 -2.31 -23.54
C GLN A 980 -16.43 -1.91 -24.94
N GLY A 981 -15.53 -1.36 -25.77
CA GLY A 981 -15.85 -0.90 -27.12
C GLY A 981 -16.64 0.40 -27.20
N LYS A 982 -16.97 1.04 -26.07
CA LYS A 982 -17.62 2.36 -26.03
C LYS A 982 -16.60 3.50 -26.13
N GLU A 983 -17.10 4.70 -26.46
CA GLU A 983 -16.29 5.91 -26.66
C GLU A 983 -15.44 6.29 -25.44
N PHE A 984 -15.94 6.04 -24.23
CA PHE A 984 -15.25 6.36 -22.98
C PHE A 984 -14.92 5.11 -22.15
N ASN A 985 -14.65 3.99 -22.81
CA ASN A 985 -14.34 2.75 -22.12
C ASN A 985 -13.15 2.89 -21.16
N VAL A 986 -13.16 2.09 -20.08
CA VAL A 986 -12.21 2.20 -18.96
C VAL A 986 -10.75 2.17 -19.41
N GLU A 987 -10.39 1.25 -20.30
CA GLU A 987 -9.00 1.11 -20.80
C GLU A 987 -8.55 2.36 -21.57
N LEU A 988 -9.42 2.91 -22.42
CA LEU A 988 -9.13 4.06 -23.25
C LEU A 988 -8.90 5.34 -22.44
N VAL A 989 -9.77 5.62 -21.47
CA VAL A 989 -9.71 6.87 -20.69
C VAL A 989 -8.64 6.83 -19.59
N HIS A 990 -8.21 5.63 -19.20
CA HIS A 990 -7.10 5.41 -18.26
C HIS A 990 -5.79 5.04 -18.96
N LYS A 991 -5.70 5.14 -20.29
CA LYS A 991 -4.44 4.88 -20.99
C LYS A 991 -3.34 5.84 -20.50
N ASN A 992 -2.24 5.26 -20.03
CA ASN A 992 -1.04 5.99 -19.63
C ASN A 992 -0.32 6.52 -20.88
N ARG A 993 0.19 7.75 -20.81
CA ARG A 993 0.88 8.41 -21.91
C ARG A 993 1.92 9.36 -21.37
#